data_AF-A0A3N4HSJ5-F1
#
_entry.id   AF-A0A3N4HSJ5-F1
#
_cell.length_a   1.000
_cell.length_b   1.000
_cell.length_c   1.000
_cell.angle_alpha   90.00
_cell.angle_beta   90.00
_cell.angle_gamma   90.00
#
_symmetry.space_group_name_H-M   'P 1'
#
loop_
_entity.id
_entity.type
_entity.pdbx_description
1 polymer ?
#
loop_
_entity_poly.entity_id
_entity_poly.type
_entity_poly.pdbx_seq_one_letter_code
_entity_poly.pdbx_strand_id
1 'polypeptide(L)'
;MEADQLFTSLCESLGLTIKTAKNQTGTRVEFAGFLLDSASMRVTLSTSKHEKALTLLHQALQLHSDSTKPCSFTLSELQHLTGYLQFIARIVPGGQLHLRHLYSAQAWFPTRLPQHICNRRRITTNMRHELEWWFTLLSASTWTGISLELPVIRSEIHIWTDAASTIGIGGYYIAGTWQTPSVFTDFSQLSPPPHCILARNAFSERPNLKLRKALRIRLHSTTNQERQPTINLLELFAIFRTLELWGDQFRDHSVHFHCDNLVVVNCILRQTTRSSDALFIRYLRTLLARAASLNLSIQCHWLPSSANNIFFLPPAYSRLQYLMSPLSRSHFSSPSLNHNHPPRRWLDLILSQTHMSAATAIILWQSLAPSTRHGYLTGLFSYLDFCQTRRFDTPIPATTTLLLHWLTALASSRSRQASTIQAYLTGVKSHHIDLGLHVTVFDSDLIRRFLRGINNHLPQTIPTQLRREGDLRYRRPILKEDLQTILDSLTTLLPNEPATLGLKAVFSLAWTGFCRIGEITYERKDLVNTSPDEFASKHLVRRSITFEPTPNALSSRTLTGMRITFPSTKTSFLRPIERWIAAVGGPYCPVHLMAEYFCHNSRALSEPLFFASGNPPMPFTRQHVVKILQQFHHSFNGHSFRRGAATWAAQIGLSEADIQSLGRWASATSARRYIEESPQQSLALSSRFQTSIGLFSSTSSVVPSRSPLEKTGVRSVSRPPPGL
;
A
#
# COMPACT_ATOMS: atom_id res chain seq x y z
N MET A 1 -59.03 -0.51 43.48
CA MET A 1 -58.98 -1.88 44.02
C MET A 1 -57.72 -2.51 43.49
N GLU A 2 -56.68 -2.40 44.29
CA GLU A 2 -55.32 -2.11 43.84
C GLU A 2 -54.45 -3.35 43.89
N ALA A 3 -53.54 -3.52 42.94
CA ALA A 3 -52.64 -4.67 42.83
C ALA A 3 -51.93 -5.06 44.15
N ASP A 4 -51.78 -4.12 45.07
CA ASP A 4 -51.26 -4.31 46.43
C ASP A 4 -52.14 -5.23 47.30
N GLN A 5 -53.46 -5.12 47.21
CA GLN A 5 -54.40 -5.99 47.95
C GLN A 5 -54.34 -7.43 47.42
N LEU A 6 -54.25 -7.60 46.09
CA LEU A 6 -54.06 -8.92 45.46
C LEU A 6 -52.70 -9.52 45.82
N PHE A 7 -51.62 -8.73 45.81
CA PHE A 7 -50.29 -9.18 46.20
C PHE A 7 -50.23 -9.59 47.67
N THR A 8 -50.86 -8.80 48.55
CA THR A 8 -50.93 -9.09 49.99
C THR A 8 -51.71 -10.37 50.27
N SER A 9 -52.89 -10.52 49.66
CA SER A 9 -53.70 -11.73 49.75
C SER A 9 -52.97 -12.97 49.20
N LEU A 10 -52.22 -12.82 48.10
CA LEU A 10 -51.39 -13.89 47.55
C LEU A 10 -50.28 -14.29 48.53
N CYS A 11 -49.54 -13.32 49.09
CA CYS A 11 -48.49 -13.60 50.07
C CYS A 11 -49.05 -14.31 51.31
N GLU A 12 -50.20 -13.87 51.83
CA GLU A 12 -50.89 -14.52 52.94
C GLU A 12 -51.30 -15.96 52.60
N SER A 13 -51.87 -16.20 51.41
CA SER A 13 -52.25 -17.54 50.94
C SER A 13 -51.05 -18.50 50.80
N LEU A 14 -49.86 -17.95 50.55
CA LEU A 14 -48.60 -18.70 50.41
C LEU A 14 -47.83 -18.80 51.75
N GLY A 15 -48.36 -18.25 52.85
CA GLY A 15 -47.68 -18.22 54.15
C GLY A 15 -46.46 -17.30 54.21
N LEU A 16 -46.35 -16.33 53.30
CA LEU A 16 -45.23 -15.38 53.22
C LEU A 16 -45.54 -14.10 54.00
N THR A 17 -44.59 -13.66 54.82
CA THR A 17 -44.71 -12.40 55.60
C THR A 17 -44.10 -11.22 54.87
N ILE A 18 -44.88 -10.17 54.65
CA ILE A 18 -44.41 -8.93 53.98
C ILE A 18 -43.72 -8.02 55.01
N LYS A 19 -42.50 -7.57 54.70
CA LYS A 19 -41.79 -6.56 55.52
C LYS A 19 -42.24 -5.15 55.16
N THR A 20 -43.34 -4.71 55.76
CA THR A 20 -44.00 -3.41 55.49
C THR A 20 -43.06 -2.19 55.58
N ALA A 21 -42.03 -2.23 56.42
CA ALA A 21 -41.02 -1.17 56.53
C ALA A 21 -40.21 -0.92 55.24
N LYS A 22 -40.26 -1.84 54.26
CA LYS A 22 -39.63 -1.68 52.93
C LYS A 22 -40.63 -1.28 51.84
N ASN A 23 -41.93 -1.22 52.14
CA ASN A 23 -42.94 -0.85 51.16
C ASN A 23 -42.81 0.65 50.86
N GLN A 24 -42.82 0.98 49.58
CA GLN A 24 -42.79 2.36 49.10
C GLN A 24 -43.95 2.53 48.11
N THR A 25 -44.67 3.64 48.23
CA THR A 25 -45.80 3.99 47.37
C THR A 25 -45.61 5.39 46.81
N GLY A 26 -46.20 5.67 45.63
CA GLY A 26 -46.08 6.95 44.95
C GLY A 26 -45.34 6.86 43.61
N THR A 27 -45.04 8.02 43.01
CA THR A 27 -44.43 8.12 41.68
C THR A 27 -42.91 7.93 41.70
N ARG A 28 -42.28 7.97 42.88
CA ARG A 28 -40.84 7.82 43.12
C ARG A 28 -40.57 6.65 44.06
N VAL A 29 -39.87 5.63 43.57
CA VAL A 29 -39.58 4.41 44.34
C VAL A 29 -38.12 4.01 44.19
N GLU A 30 -37.46 3.66 45.30
CA GLU A 30 -36.10 3.13 45.28
C GLU A 30 -36.12 1.61 45.04
N PHE A 31 -35.50 1.16 43.94
CA PHE A 31 -35.41 -0.25 43.56
C PHE A 31 -33.98 -0.63 43.19
N ALA A 32 -33.45 -1.69 43.82
CA ALA A 32 -32.04 -2.10 43.71
C ALA A 32 -31.04 -0.94 44.01
N GLY A 33 -31.52 0.06 44.76
CA GLY A 33 -30.87 1.33 45.07
C GLY A 33 -30.57 2.21 43.86
N PHE A 34 -31.50 2.25 42.92
CA PHE A 34 -31.74 3.35 41.99
C PHE A 34 -33.11 3.96 42.31
N LEU A 35 -33.28 5.25 42.03
CA LEU A 35 -34.56 5.93 42.17
C LEU A 35 -35.29 5.92 40.83
N LEU A 36 -36.44 5.23 40.79
CA LEU A 36 -37.35 5.22 39.65
C LEU A 36 -38.37 6.35 39.83
N ASP A 37 -38.42 7.29 38.90
CA ASP A 37 -39.43 8.37 38.85
C ASP A 37 -40.32 8.16 37.63
N SER A 38 -41.55 7.70 37.88
CA SER A 38 -42.56 7.46 36.85
C SER A 38 -43.18 8.75 36.30
N ALA A 39 -43.17 9.85 37.05
CA ALA A 39 -43.72 11.12 36.59
C ALA A 39 -42.80 11.79 35.55
N SER A 40 -41.48 11.69 35.74
CA SER A 40 -40.49 12.16 34.78
C SER A 40 -39.98 11.08 33.82
N MET A 41 -40.47 9.84 33.96
CA MET A 41 -40.00 8.65 33.24
C MET A 41 -38.48 8.54 33.26
N ARG A 42 -37.86 8.57 34.45
CA ARG A 42 -36.40 8.56 34.61
C ARG A 42 -35.94 7.61 35.70
N VAL A 43 -34.71 7.12 35.54
CA VAL A 43 -33.97 6.41 36.59
C VAL A 43 -32.75 7.23 36.98
N THR A 44 -32.66 7.57 38.26
CA THR A 44 -31.53 8.32 38.84
C THR A 44 -30.86 7.52 39.97
N LEU A 45 -29.73 8.02 40.43
CA LEU A 45 -29.08 7.49 41.63
C LEU A 45 -29.78 8.06 42.88
N SER A 46 -29.97 7.25 43.92
CA SER A 46 -30.47 7.76 45.20
C SER A 46 -29.45 8.71 45.84
N THR A 47 -29.94 9.74 46.56
CA THR A 47 -29.10 10.82 47.12
C THR A 47 -27.94 10.28 47.96
N SER A 48 -28.22 9.32 48.85
CA SER A 48 -27.20 8.69 49.71
C SER A 48 -26.10 7.98 48.93
N LYS A 49 -26.44 7.35 47.80
CA LYS A 49 -25.46 6.69 46.93
C LYS A 49 -24.69 7.68 46.07
N HIS A 50 -25.33 8.76 45.65
CA HIS A 50 -24.70 9.84 44.89
C HIS A 50 -23.63 10.56 45.73
N GLU A 51 -23.97 10.94 46.96
CA GLU A 51 -23.03 11.51 47.91
C GLU A 51 -21.86 10.56 48.18
N LYS A 52 -22.14 9.27 48.44
CA LYS A 52 -21.10 8.26 48.63
C LYS A 52 -20.18 8.12 47.41
N ALA A 53 -20.72 8.18 46.20
CA ALA A 53 -19.92 8.13 44.97
C ALA A 53 -18.96 9.33 44.88
N LEU A 54 -19.46 10.53 45.15
CA LEU A 54 -18.68 11.76 45.15
C LEU A 54 -17.61 11.73 46.24
N THR A 55 -17.91 11.25 47.45
CA THR A 55 -16.93 11.08 48.51
C THR A 55 -15.80 10.13 48.10
N LEU A 56 -16.13 8.97 47.53
CA LEU A 56 -15.13 7.99 47.08
C LEU A 56 -14.24 8.53 45.94
N LEU A 57 -14.83 9.22 44.97
CA LEU A 57 -14.10 9.84 43.86
C LEU A 57 -13.22 10.99 44.35
N HIS A 58 -13.75 11.83 45.24
CA HIS A 58 -13.02 12.92 45.84
C HIS A 58 -11.84 12.40 46.68
N GLN A 59 -12.01 11.35 47.48
CA GLN A 59 -10.90 10.70 48.19
C GLN A 59 -9.84 10.15 47.22
N ALA A 60 -10.26 9.49 46.14
CA ALA A 60 -9.34 8.97 45.12
C ALA A 60 -8.56 10.08 44.39
N LEU A 61 -9.20 11.24 44.15
CA LEU A 61 -8.60 12.41 43.52
C LEU A 61 -7.81 13.28 44.50
N GLN A 62 -8.19 13.40 45.78
CA GLN A 62 -7.56 14.23 46.82
C GLN A 62 -6.27 13.64 47.41
N LEU A 63 -5.97 12.37 47.15
CA LEU A 63 -4.60 11.83 47.30
C LEU A 63 -3.54 12.65 46.51
N HIS A 64 -3.95 13.69 45.77
CA HIS A 64 -3.22 14.59 44.90
C HIS A 64 -2.90 15.98 45.48
N SER A 65 -3.39 16.36 46.67
CA SER A 65 -3.21 17.76 47.15
C SER A 65 -1.75 18.15 47.40
N ASP A 66 -0.84 17.18 47.52
CA ASP A 66 0.59 17.41 47.66
C ASP A 66 1.34 16.99 46.38
N SER A 67 1.70 17.99 45.56
CA SER A 67 2.26 17.83 44.20
C SER A 67 3.57 17.03 44.11
N THR A 68 4.17 16.69 45.25
CA THR A 68 5.47 16.02 45.36
C THR A 68 5.39 14.51 45.52
N LYS A 69 4.20 13.94 45.85
CA LYS A 69 4.03 12.49 46.06
C LYS A 69 3.08 11.84 45.03
N PRO A 70 3.45 10.68 44.44
CA PRO A 70 2.60 9.98 43.48
C PRO A 70 1.42 9.28 44.16
N CYS A 71 0.18 9.62 43.77
CA CYS A 71 -1.04 8.97 44.28
C CYS A 71 -0.98 7.46 44.08
N SER A 72 -1.36 6.69 45.11
CA SER A 72 -1.33 5.22 45.03
C SER A 72 -2.49 4.56 45.78
N PHE A 73 -3.00 3.47 45.22
CA PHE A 73 -4.13 2.70 45.74
C PHE A 73 -3.70 1.30 46.16
N THR A 74 -4.35 0.75 47.18
CA THR A 74 -4.32 -0.69 47.46
C THR A 74 -5.26 -1.45 46.51
N LEU A 75 -5.10 -2.78 46.41
CA LEU A 75 -6.02 -3.61 45.63
C LEU A 75 -7.46 -3.49 46.15
N SER A 76 -7.64 -3.49 47.47
CA SER A 76 -8.95 -3.37 48.12
C SER A 76 -9.61 -2.03 47.82
N GLU A 77 -8.87 -0.92 47.95
CA GLU A 77 -9.35 0.43 47.60
C GLU A 77 -9.80 0.50 46.13
N LEU A 78 -8.99 -0.03 45.21
CA LEU A 78 -9.31 -0.05 43.79
C LEU A 78 -10.53 -0.93 43.48
N GLN A 79 -10.63 -2.13 44.07
CA GLN A 79 -11.76 -3.04 43.89
C GLN A 79 -13.06 -2.45 44.43
N HIS A 80 -13.01 -1.79 45.60
CA HIS A 80 -14.17 -1.12 46.18
C HIS A 80 -14.67 0.01 45.27
N LEU A 81 -13.76 0.91 44.86
CA LEU A 81 -14.10 2.04 43.98
C LEU A 81 -14.64 1.56 42.62
N THR A 82 -13.93 0.65 41.96
CA THR A 82 -14.36 0.13 40.66
C THR A 82 -15.66 -0.64 40.73
N GLY A 83 -15.88 -1.45 41.76
CA GLY A 83 -17.15 -2.14 41.98
C GLY A 83 -18.32 -1.17 42.18
N TYR A 84 -18.09 -0.06 42.90
CA TYR A 84 -19.11 0.97 43.10
C TYR A 84 -19.41 1.75 41.82
N LEU A 85 -18.39 2.14 41.04
CA LEU A 85 -18.60 2.80 39.75
C LEU A 85 -19.23 1.85 38.71
N GLN A 86 -18.92 0.55 38.76
CA GLN A 86 -19.57 -0.48 37.93
C GLN A 86 -21.07 -0.59 38.25
N PHE A 87 -21.45 -0.42 39.52
CA PHE A 87 -22.85 -0.31 39.92
C PHE A 87 -23.52 0.90 39.24
N ILE A 88 -22.91 2.09 39.36
CA ILE A 88 -23.43 3.34 38.79
C ILE A 88 -23.45 3.31 37.25
N ALA A 89 -22.49 2.64 36.61
CA ALA A 89 -22.39 2.53 35.15
C ALA A 89 -23.57 1.83 34.47
N ARG A 90 -24.51 1.23 35.23
CA ARG A 90 -25.78 0.70 34.70
C ARG A 90 -26.75 1.79 34.25
N ILE A 91 -26.66 2.99 34.84
CA ILE A 91 -27.50 4.14 34.50
C ILE A 91 -26.72 5.27 33.82
N VAL A 92 -25.45 5.03 33.48
CA VAL A 92 -24.57 5.96 32.77
C VAL A 92 -24.18 5.33 31.44
N PRO A 93 -24.82 5.73 30.31
CA PRO A 93 -24.42 5.30 28.98
C PRO A 93 -22.92 5.54 28.74
N GLY A 94 -22.21 4.52 28.29
CA GLY A 94 -20.76 4.55 28.04
C GLY A 94 -19.89 4.52 29.30
N GLY A 95 -20.45 4.57 30.52
CA GLY A 95 -19.69 4.62 31.77
C GLY A 95 -18.74 3.43 31.96
N GLN A 96 -19.14 2.25 31.47
CA GLN A 96 -18.33 1.03 31.47
C GLN A 96 -16.98 1.20 30.76
N LEU A 97 -16.92 2.01 29.69
CA LEU A 97 -15.67 2.28 28.99
C LEU A 97 -14.69 3.05 29.86
N HIS A 98 -15.16 3.87 30.79
CA HIS A 98 -14.37 4.65 31.73
C HIS A 98 -13.93 3.86 32.96
N LEU A 99 -14.10 2.54 32.96
CA LEU A 99 -13.59 1.63 34.00
C LEU A 99 -12.45 0.74 33.48
N ARG A 100 -12.11 0.82 32.19
CA ARG A 100 -11.19 -0.13 31.56
C ARG A 100 -9.79 -0.06 32.15
N HIS A 101 -9.21 1.13 32.28
CA HIS A 101 -7.85 1.24 32.83
C HIS A 101 -7.84 0.90 34.32
N LEU A 102 -8.91 1.22 35.06
CA LEU A 102 -9.06 0.82 36.46
C LEU A 102 -9.11 -0.71 36.64
N TYR A 103 -9.88 -1.44 35.82
CA TYR A 103 -9.90 -2.91 35.86
C TYR A 103 -8.59 -3.54 35.41
N SER A 104 -7.95 -3.00 34.36
CA SER A 104 -6.62 -3.46 33.94
C SER A 104 -5.56 -3.28 35.02
N ALA A 105 -5.68 -2.23 35.86
CA ALA A 105 -4.78 -1.97 36.96
C ALA A 105 -4.88 -3.00 38.11
N GLN A 106 -6.02 -3.67 38.28
CA GLN A 106 -6.17 -4.72 39.29
C GLN A 106 -5.24 -5.92 39.00
N ALA A 107 -4.95 -6.19 37.72
CA ALA A 107 -4.02 -7.25 37.32
C ALA A 107 -2.54 -6.92 37.61
N TRP A 108 -2.22 -5.68 38.00
CA TRP A 108 -0.84 -5.29 38.37
C TRP A 108 -0.45 -5.73 39.79
N PHE A 109 -1.41 -6.21 40.59
CA PHE A 109 -1.15 -6.70 41.93
C PHE A 109 -0.78 -8.20 41.85
N PRO A 110 0.41 -8.59 42.33
CA PRO A 110 0.86 -9.98 42.29
C PRO A 110 0.00 -10.86 43.21
N THR A 111 -0.38 -12.04 42.74
CA THR A 111 -1.17 -13.02 43.50
C THR A 111 -0.35 -13.88 44.47
N ARG A 112 0.99 -13.80 44.46
CA ARG A 112 1.89 -14.72 45.18
C ARG A 112 3.11 -14.08 45.88
N LEU A 113 3.10 -12.79 46.21
CA LEU A 113 4.23 -12.15 46.93
C LEU A 113 3.86 -11.83 48.40
N PRO A 114 4.83 -11.87 49.34
CA PRO A 114 4.61 -11.51 50.74
C PRO A 114 4.03 -10.10 50.87
N GLN A 115 3.04 -9.94 51.75
CA GLN A 115 2.21 -8.74 51.98
C GLN A 115 2.97 -7.45 52.33
N HIS A 116 4.30 -7.47 52.38
CA HIS A 116 5.11 -6.38 52.94
C HIS A 116 5.85 -5.56 51.86
N ILE A 117 5.94 -6.04 50.62
CA ILE A 117 6.89 -5.46 49.64
C ILE A 117 6.23 -4.56 48.56
N CYS A 118 4.93 -4.67 48.26
CA CYS A 118 4.27 -3.80 47.26
C CYS A 118 2.73 -3.70 47.43
N ASN A 119 2.22 -3.05 48.50
CA ASN A 119 0.76 -2.96 48.73
C ASN A 119 0.05 -1.82 48.00
N ARG A 120 0.78 -0.81 47.51
CA ARG A 120 0.18 0.34 46.82
C ARG A 120 0.76 0.50 45.42
N ARG A 121 -0.10 0.72 44.43
CA ARG A 121 0.27 0.96 43.02
C ARG A 121 -0.09 2.38 42.61
N ARG A 122 0.75 3.00 41.78
CA ARG A 122 0.56 4.40 41.34
C ARG A 122 -0.59 4.53 40.34
N ILE A 123 -1.34 5.62 40.45
CA ILE A 123 -2.36 6.00 39.46
C ILE A 123 -1.67 6.46 38.18
N THR A 124 -2.01 5.84 37.06
CA THR A 124 -1.54 6.28 35.74
C THR A 124 -2.36 7.48 35.25
N THR A 125 -1.79 8.26 34.32
CA THR A 125 -2.48 9.41 33.72
C THR A 125 -3.85 9.03 33.12
N ASN A 126 -3.95 7.87 32.45
CA ASN A 126 -5.22 7.41 31.87
C ASN A 126 -6.28 7.08 32.94
N MET A 127 -5.87 6.45 34.04
CA MET A 127 -6.77 6.16 35.17
C MET A 127 -7.26 7.45 35.82
N ARG A 128 -6.37 8.44 35.96
CA ARG A 128 -6.74 9.75 36.48
C ARG A 128 -7.79 10.44 35.61
N HIS A 129 -7.60 10.48 34.29
CA HIS A 129 -8.60 11.05 33.38
C HIS A 129 -9.95 10.31 33.44
N GLU A 130 -9.97 9.00 33.70
CA GLU A 130 -11.21 8.25 33.94
C GLU A 130 -11.91 8.69 35.23
N LEU A 131 -11.17 8.84 36.33
CA LEU A 131 -11.71 9.29 37.61
C LEU A 131 -12.21 10.75 37.55
N GLU A 132 -11.46 11.63 36.89
CA GLU A 132 -11.86 13.02 36.65
C GLU A 132 -13.14 13.09 35.81
N TRP A 133 -13.28 12.23 34.80
CA TRP A 133 -14.51 12.13 34.00
C TRP A 133 -15.71 11.73 34.86
N TRP A 134 -15.56 10.70 35.70
CA TRP A 134 -16.60 10.27 36.63
C TRP A 134 -16.99 11.38 37.63
N PHE A 135 -15.99 12.05 38.21
CA PHE A 135 -16.22 13.14 39.15
C PHE A 135 -16.94 14.32 38.48
N THR A 136 -16.50 14.71 37.28
CA THR A 136 -17.13 15.79 36.51
C THR A 136 -18.57 15.44 36.14
N LEU A 137 -18.83 14.22 35.67
CA LEU A 137 -20.16 13.77 35.31
C LEU A 137 -21.12 13.78 36.51
N LEU A 138 -20.70 13.20 37.63
CA LEU A 138 -21.55 13.08 38.82
C LEU A 138 -21.70 14.40 39.57
N SER A 139 -20.74 15.32 39.46
CA SER A 139 -20.85 16.66 40.07
C SER A 139 -21.63 17.64 39.21
N ALA A 140 -21.79 17.37 37.91
CA ALA A 140 -22.52 18.24 37.00
C ALA A 140 -24.02 18.21 37.33
N SER A 141 -24.60 19.39 37.56
CA SER A 141 -26.04 19.58 37.77
C SER A 141 -26.88 19.23 36.54
N THR A 142 -26.24 19.04 35.38
CA THR A 142 -26.88 18.73 34.10
C THR A 142 -27.17 17.25 33.89
N TRP A 143 -26.56 16.34 34.67
CA TRP A 143 -26.84 14.91 34.54
C TRP A 143 -28.07 14.52 35.39
N THR A 144 -29.14 14.12 34.72
CA THR A 144 -30.45 13.85 35.34
C THR A 144 -30.87 12.38 35.27
N GLY A 145 -29.91 11.46 35.14
CA GLY A 145 -30.17 10.02 35.00
C GLY A 145 -30.45 9.57 33.57
N ILE A 146 -31.07 8.39 33.44
CA ILE A 146 -31.47 7.79 32.16
C ILE A 146 -32.99 7.83 31.99
N SER A 147 -33.46 8.15 30.78
CA SER A 147 -34.90 8.14 30.45
C SER A 147 -35.43 6.71 30.32
N LEU A 148 -36.64 6.48 30.83
CA LEU A 148 -37.46 5.26 30.69
C LEU A 148 -38.44 5.35 29.51
N GLU A 149 -38.47 6.47 28.79
CA GLU A 149 -39.38 6.64 27.65
C GLU A 149 -39.16 5.56 26.58
N LEU A 150 -40.27 5.08 26.02
CA LEU A 150 -40.27 4.13 24.90
C LEU A 150 -39.51 4.73 23.71
N PRO A 151 -38.79 3.92 22.92
CA PRO A 151 -38.08 4.42 21.76
C PRO A 151 -39.07 5.09 20.79
N VAL A 152 -38.92 6.41 20.61
CA VAL A 152 -39.59 7.16 19.55
C VAL A 152 -39.30 6.45 18.23
N ILE A 153 -40.34 6.28 17.39
CA ILE A 153 -40.17 5.76 16.03
C ILE A 153 -39.30 6.77 15.28
N ARG A 154 -38.03 6.41 15.07
CA ARG A 154 -37.05 7.21 14.34
C ARG A 154 -36.90 6.64 12.93
N SER A 155 -36.70 7.50 11.95
CA SER A 155 -36.29 7.10 10.62
C SER A 155 -34.95 6.34 10.67
N GLU A 156 -34.86 5.27 9.91
CA GLU A 156 -33.70 4.37 9.91
C GLU A 156 -32.66 4.78 8.88
N ILE A 157 -31.39 4.63 9.25
CA ILE A 157 -30.23 4.82 8.39
C ILE A 157 -29.33 3.60 8.56
N HIS A 158 -29.10 2.90 7.45
CA HIS A 158 -28.23 1.74 7.43
C HIS A 158 -26.87 2.12 6.87
N ILE A 159 -25.81 1.76 7.58
CA ILE A 159 -24.42 2.10 7.25
C ILE A 159 -23.61 0.83 7.17
N TRP A 160 -22.95 0.60 6.05
CA TRP A 160 -22.02 -0.52 5.86
C TRP A 160 -20.59 -0.01 5.88
N THR A 161 -19.72 -0.72 6.60
CA THR A 161 -18.31 -0.37 6.73
C THR A 161 -17.41 -1.58 6.55
N ASP A 162 -16.22 -1.36 5.99
CA ASP A 162 -15.19 -2.37 5.82
C ASP A 162 -13.80 -1.75 5.96
N ALA A 163 -12.84 -2.51 6.49
CA ALA A 163 -11.46 -2.09 6.62
C ALA A 163 -10.46 -3.20 6.24
N ALA A 164 -9.45 -2.83 5.45
CA ALA A 164 -8.34 -3.70 5.12
C ALA A 164 -6.99 -3.04 5.43
N SER A 165 -6.15 -3.75 6.16
CA SER A 165 -4.83 -3.28 6.64
C SER A 165 -3.89 -2.77 5.53
N THR A 166 -4.01 -3.34 4.32
CA THR A 166 -3.15 -3.01 3.17
C THR A 166 -3.79 -2.06 2.16
N ILE A 167 -5.12 -1.91 2.17
CA ILE A 167 -5.88 -1.19 1.14
C ILE A 167 -6.40 0.15 1.68
N GLY A 168 -7.13 0.14 2.79
CA GLY A 168 -7.86 1.30 3.28
C GLY A 168 -9.10 0.96 4.09
N ILE A 169 -9.87 1.98 4.40
CA ILE A 169 -11.19 1.90 5.03
C ILE A 169 -12.23 2.42 4.04
N GLY A 170 -13.47 1.97 4.17
CA GLY A 170 -14.57 2.47 3.37
C GLY A 170 -15.91 2.27 4.07
N GLY A 171 -16.91 2.97 3.55
CA GLY A 171 -18.29 2.76 3.96
C GLY A 171 -19.28 3.60 3.17
N TYR A 172 -20.56 3.24 3.28
CA TYR A 172 -21.68 3.96 2.66
C TYR A 172 -22.92 3.91 3.53
N TYR A 173 -23.87 4.79 3.27
CA TYR A 173 -25.17 4.77 3.94
C TYR A 173 -26.36 4.82 2.97
N ILE A 174 -27.47 4.25 3.43
CA ILE A 174 -28.79 4.36 2.81
C ILE A 174 -29.79 4.79 3.88
N ALA A 175 -30.63 5.77 3.54
CA ALA A 175 -31.75 6.20 4.37
C ALA A 175 -33.02 5.43 3.99
N GLY A 176 -33.82 5.05 4.99
CA GLY A 176 -35.05 4.28 4.81
C GLY A 176 -34.97 2.88 5.42
N THR A 177 -36.10 2.19 5.44
CA THR A 177 -36.24 0.85 6.01
C THR A 177 -35.59 -0.19 5.10
N TRP A 178 -34.52 -0.84 5.58
CA TRP A 178 -33.90 -1.96 4.89
C TRP A 178 -34.37 -3.27 5.52
N GLN A 179 -35.34 -3.94 4.89
CA GLN A 179 -35.83 -5.23 5.36
C GLN A 179 -34.79 -6.32 5.09
N THR A 180 -34.16 -6.84 6.14
CA THR A 180 -33.43 -8.11 6.06
C THR A 180 -34.44 -9.23 5.80
N PRO A 181 -34.37 -10.00 4.70
CA PRO A 181 -35.30 -11.09 4.47
C PRO A 181 -35.24 -12.09 5.64
N SER A 182 -36.41 -12.45 6.17
CA SER A 182 -36.58 -13.29 7.37
C SER A 182 -36.18 -14.77 7.16
N VAL A 183 -35.66 -15.13 5.99
CA VAL A 183 -35.28 -16.50 5.63
C VAL A 183 -33.82 -16.55 5.20
N PHE A 184 -32.97 -17.11 6.08
CA PHE A 184 -31.53 -17.31 5.89
C PHE A 184 -31.22 -18.37 4.81
N THR A 185 -31.43 -18.04 3.54
CA THR A 185 -31.04 -18.94 2.43
C THR A 185 -30.06 -18.32 1.45
N ASP A 186 -29.97 -16.99 1.35
CA ASP A 186 -29.00 -16.34 0.46
C ASP A 186 -28.46 -15.01 1.04
N PHE A 187 -27.22 -15.04 1.52
CA PHE A 187 -26.54 -13.87 2.10
C PHE A 187 -26.20 -12.79 1.06
N SER A 188 -26.32 -13.09 -0.24
CA SER A 188 -26.06 -12.11 -1.32
C SER A 188 -27.13 -11.02 -1.43
N GLN A 189 -28.30 -11.21 -0.80
CA GLN A 189 -29.44 -10.27 -0.84
C GLN A 189 -29.49 -9.31 0.36
N LEU A 190 -28.62 -9.47 1.36
CA LEU A 190 -28.61 -8.65 2.58
C LEU A 190 -28.10 -7.23 2.34
N SER A 191 -27.52 -6.96 1.17
CA SER A 191 -26.92 -5.68 0.84
C SER A 191 -27.60 -4.99 -0.35
N PRO A 192 -27.72 -3.66 -0.33
CA PRO A 192 -28.22 -2.88 -1.45
C PRO A 192 -27.38 -3.06 -2.71
N PRO A 193 -28.01 -3.21 -3.90
CA PRO A 193 -27.25 -3.32 -5.13
C PRO A 193 -26.50 -1.99 -5.42
N PRO A 194 -25.30 -2.03 -6.03
CA PRO A 194 -24.40 -0.87 -6.12
C PRO A 194 -24.96 0.37 -6.84
N HIS A 195 -25.99 0.20 -7.66
CA HIS A 195 -26.63 1.29 -8.41
C HIS A 195 -27.59 2.13 -7.56
N CYS A 196 -28.08 1.61 -6.43
CA CYS A 196 -29.01 2.33 -5.53
C CYS A 196 -28.32 3.32 -4.59
N ILE A 197 -27.00 3.20 -4.45
CA ILE A 197 -26.25 4.01 -3.53
C ILE A 197 -25.84 5.29 -4.30
N LEU A 198 -25.80 6.47 -3.66
CA LEU A 198 -25.34 7.72 -4.29
C LEU A 198 -23.88 8.03 -3.95
N ALA A 199 -23.14 8.61 -4.91
CA ALA A 199 -21.72 8.97 -4.76
C ALA A 199 -21.39 9.73 -3.47
N ARG A 200 -22.25 10.68 -3.11
CA ARG A 200 -22.13 11.51 -1.91
C ARG A 200 -22.38 10.76 -0.60
N ASN A 201 -23.03 9.60 -0.67
CA ASN A 201 -23.39 8.77 0.48
C ASN A 201 -22.33 7.72 0.80
N ALA A 202 -21.12 7.84 0.26
CA ALA A 202 -20.08 6.86 0.47
C ALA A 202 -18.66 7.44 0.45
N PHE A 203 -17.75 6.78 1.14
CA PHE A 203 -16.35 7.15 1.22
C PHE A 203 -15.43 5.94 1.07
N SER A 204 -14.23 6.21 0.58
CA SER A 204 -13.11 5.29 0.61
C SER A 204 -11.87 6.11 0.89
N GLU A 205 -11.12 5.74 1.93
CA GLU A 205 -9.90 6.43 2.33
C GLU A 205 -8.77 5.41 2.47
N ARG A 206 -7.60 5.71 1.89
CA ARG A 206 -6.39 4.98 2.29
C ARG A 206 -6.04 5.36 3.72
N PRO A 207 -5.45 4.46 4.53
CA PRO A 207 -5.09 4.78 5.90
C PRO A 207 -4.04 5.90 5.85
N ASN A 208 -4.48 7.12 6.17
CA ASN A 208 -3.77 8.33 5.79
C ASN A 208 -2.35 8.33 6.40
N LEU A 209 -1.39 8.98 5.72
CA LEU A 209 -0.08 9.28 6.30
C LEU A 209 -0.23 9.99 7.66
N LYS A 210 -1.35 10.71 7.88
CA LYS A 210 -1.77 11.30 9.16
C LYS A 210 -2.16 10.27 10.23
N LEU A 211 -2.85 9.18 9.90
CA LEU A 211 -3.15 8.09 10.84
C LEU A 211 -1.86 7.36 11.22
N ARG A 212 -0.99 7.09 10.21
CA ARG A 212 0.37 6.55 10.41
C ARG A 212 1.27 7.49 11.21
N LYS A 213 1.17 8.82 11.02
CA LYS A 213 1.90 9.85 11.78
C LYS A 213 1.34 10.06 13.20
N ALA A 214 0.03 9.99 13.40
CA ALA A 214 -0.59 10.05 14.73
C ALA A 214 -0.21 8.82 15.58
N LEU A 215 -0.07 7.65 14.94
CA LEU A 215 0.57 6.47 15.53
C LEU A 215 2.06 6.72 15.85
N ARG A 216 2.79 7.47 15.00
CA ARG A 216 4.22 7.82 15.17
C ARG A 216 4.49 8.84 16.29
N ILE A 217 3.62 9.83 16.47
CA ILE A 217 3.81 10.93 17.45
C ILE A 217 3.68 10.45 18.91
N ARG A 218 2.98 9.35 19.17
CA ARG A 218 2.81 8.79 20.54
C ARG A 218 3.76 7.65 20.90
N LEU A 219 4.55 7.13 19.97
CA LEU A 219 5.52 6.04 20.19
C LEU A 219 6.95 6.57 20.40
N HIS A 220 7.14 7.56 21.27
CA HIS A 220 8.48 7.86 21.82
C HIS A 220 8.86 6.79 22.87
N SER A 221 8.82 5.51 22.49
CA SER A 221 9.53 4.44 23.17
C SER A 221 10.51 3.85 22.17
N THR A 222 11.76 3.75 22.60
CA THR A 222 13.03 3.50 21.88
C THR A 222 13.13 2.19 21.06
N THR A 223 12.04 1.62 20.58
CA THR A 223 12.04 0.42 19.74
C THR A 223 11.45 0.72 18.36
N ASN A 224 12.33 0.74 17.35
CA ASN A 224 12.05 0.97 15.92
C ASN A 224 11.25 -0.18 15.24
N GLN A 225 10.28 -0.79 15.92
CA GLN A 225 9.34 -1.72 15.28
C GLN A 225 8.03 -0.98 14.96
N GLU A 226 7.84 -0.68 13.67
CA GLU A 226 6.57 -0.17 13.13
C GLU A 226 5.44 -1.18 13.39
N ARG A 227 4.73 -1.07 14.52
CA ARG A 227 3.52 -1.86 14.76
C ARG A 227 2.41 -1.35 13.85
N GLN A 228 1.96 -2.21 12.93
CA GLN A 228 0.78 -1.95 12.10
C GLN A 228 -0.48 -1.84 12.99
N PRO A 229 -1.44 -0.97 12.64
CA PRO A 229 -2.70 -0.87 13.38
C PRO A 229 -3.43 -2.22 13.34
N THR A 230 -4.01 -2.62 14.47
CA THR A 230 -4.81 -3.85 14.55
C THR A 230 -6.06 -3.73 13.69
N ILE A 231 -6.51 -4.85 13.11
CA ILE A 231 -7.72 -4.86 12.26
C ILE A 231 -8.95 -4.31 13.00
N ASN A 232 -9.12 -4.67 14.27
CA ASN A 232 -10.20 -4.16 15.12
C ASN A 232 -10.20 -2.63 15.23
N LEU A 233 -9.02 -2.01 15.32
CA LEU A 233 -8.89 -0.56 15.37
C LEU A 233 -9.28 0.10 14.04
N LEU A 234 -8.91 -0.51 12.91
CA LEU A 234 -9.26 0.00 11.59
C LEU A 234 -10.77 -0.09 11.33
N GLU A 235 -11.39 -1.20 11.72
CA GLU A 235 -12.85 -1.42 11.62
C GLU A 235 -13.63 -0.42 12.48
N LEU A 236 -13.25 -0.26 13.76
CA LEU A 236 -13.85 0.75 14.63
C LEU A 236 -13.65 2.17 14.07
N PHE A 237 -12.48 2.44 13.48
CA PHE A 237 -12.19 3.72 12.87
C PHE A 237 -13.05 3.95 11.62
N ALA A 238 -13.31 2.94 10.79
CA ALA A 238 -14.22 3.06 9.64
C ALA A 238 -15.62 3.49 10.09
N ILE A 239 -16.15 2.86 11.15
CA ILE A 239 -17.42 3.26 11.77
C ILE A 239 -17.36 4.69 12.29
N PHE A 240 -16.31 5.05 13.04
CA PHE A 240 -16.14 6.41 13.54
C PHE A 240 -16.11 7.47 12.42
N ARG A 241 -15.46 7.17 11.29
CA ARG A 241 -15.38 8.08 10.14
C ARG A 241 -16.75 8.37 9.53
N THR A 242 -17.70 7.43 9.58
CA THR A 242 -19.06 7.68 9.08
C THR A 242 -19.75 8.80 9.86
N LEU A 243 -19.59 8.86 11.19
CA LEU A 243 -20.15 9.92 12.03
C LEU A 243 -19.41 11.26 11.87
N GLU A 244 -18.11 11.25 11.56
CA GLU A 244 -17.38 12.47 11.22
C GLU A 244 -17.84 13.07 9.89
N LEU A 245 -18.19 12.22 8.90
CA LEU A 245 -18.58 12.67 7.57
C LEU A 245 -20.07 13.05 7.49
N TRP A 246 -20.93 12.28 8.14
CA TRP A 246 -22.38 12.37 7.95
C TRP A 246 -23.18 12.52 9.24
N GLY A 247 -22.53 12.54 10.41
CA GLY A 247 -23.23 12.55 11.71
C GLY A 247 -24.24 13.68 11.86
N ASP A 248 -23.94 14.89 11.37
CA ASP A 248 -24.87 16.02 11.44
C ASP A 248 -26.13 15.81 10.60
N GLN A 249 -26.06 15.00 9.53
CA GLN A 249 -27.20 14.64 8.69
C GLN A 249 -28.08 13.56 9.33
N PHE A 250 -27.51 12.78 10.25
CA PHE A 250 -28.19 11.64 10.88
C PHE A 250 -28.87 12.02 12.19
N ARG A 251 -28.82 13.30 12.59
CA ARG A 251 -29.39 13.79 13.86
C ARG A 251 -30.81 13.27 14.06
N ASP A 252 -31.11 12.79 15.26
CA ASP A 252 -32.41 12.23 15.66
C ASP A 252 -32.85 10.93 14.95
N HIS A 253 -31.97 10.28 14.18
CA HIS A 253 -32.27 9.01 13.48
C HIS A 253 -31.83 7.76 14.25
N SER A 254 -32.38 6.61 13.85
CA SER A 254 -31.84 5.28 14.22
C SER A 254 -30.77 4.87 13.22
N VAL A 255 -29.55 4.63 13.68
CA VAL A 255 -28.40 4.28 12.84
C VAL A 255 -28.00 2.83 13.08
N HIS A 256 -28.03 2.05 12.01
CA HIS A 256 -27.72 0.62 11.99
C HIS A 256 -26.38 0.41 11.29
N PHE A 257 -25.33 0.14 12.06
CA PHE A 257 -24.00 -0.17 11.52
C PHE A 257 -23.90 -1.65 11.15
N HIS A 258 -23.38 -1.94 9.97
CA HIS A 258 -23.13 -3.28 9.47
C HIS A 258 -21.62 -3.45 9.27
N CYS A 259 -21.01 -4.34 10.05
CA CYS A 259 -19.56 -4.55 10.09
C CYS A 259 -19.27 -6.05 10.23
N ASP A 260 -18.22 -6.55 9.58
CA ASP A 260 -17.84 -7.96 9.63
C ASP A 260 -16.96 -8.32 10.84
N ASN A 261 -16.60 -7.32 11.65
CA ASN A 261 -15.80 -7.50 12.85
C ASN A 261 -16.66 -7.65 14.11
N LEU A 262 -16.85 -8.90 14.53
CA LEU A 262 -17.64 -9.26 15.71
C LEU A 262 -17.12 -8.61 17.01
N VAL A 263 -15.82 -8.32 17.13
CA VAL A 263 -15.28 -7.63 18.31
C VAL A 263 -15.78 -6.20 18.38
N VAL A 264 -15.75 -5.48 17.26
CA VAL A 264 -16.23 -4.10 17.18
C VAL A 264 -17.74 -4.03 17.42
N VAL A 265 -18.50 -4.94 16.78
CA VAL A 265 -19.95 -5.07 16.99
C VAL A 265 -20.29 -5.23 18.47
N ASN A 266 -19.65 -6.20 19.13
CA ASN A 266 -19.87 -6.43 20.57
C ASN A 266 -19.44 -5.24 21.43
N CYS A 267 -18.36 -4.55 21.07
CA CYS A 267 -17.89 -3.38 21.81
C CYS A 267 -18.87 -2.20 21.74
N ILE A 268 -19.51 -1.97 20.58
CA ILE A 268 -20.52 -0.94 20.40
C ILE A 268 -21.80 -1.31 21.16
N LEU A 269 -22.32 -2.52 20.95
CA LEU A 269 -23.56 -2.98 21.58
C LEU A 269 -23.47 -3.04 23.11
N ARG A 270 -22.40 -3.61 23.64
CA ARG A 270 -22.20 -3.74 25.09
C ARG A 270 -21.59 -2.50 25.73
N GLN A 271 -21.18 -1.52 24.93
CA GLN A 271 -20.44 -0.32 25.36
C GLN A 271 -19.27 -0.66 26.31
N THR A 272 -18.57 -1.76 26.05
CA THR A 272 -17.46 -2.28 26.87
C THR A 272 -16.36 -2.81 25.94
N THR A 273 -15.11 -2.89 26.42
CA THR A 273 -14.03 -3.52 25.65
C THR A 273 -13.03 -4.26 26.53
N ARG A 274 -12.47 -5.35 26.00
CA ARG A 274 -11.31 -6.04 26.58
C ARG A 274 -9.98 -5.55 26.01
N SER A 275 -9.99 -4.63 25.04
CA SER A 275 -8.76 -4.05 24.51
C SER A 275 -8.08 -3.17 25.56
N SER A 276 -6.76 -3.25 25.65
CA SER A 276 -5.93 -2.29 26.40
C SER A 276 -5.37 -1.18 25.50
N ASP A 277 -5.71 -1.19 24.20
CA ASP A 277 -5.27 -0.17 23.26
C ASP A 277 -5.98 1.17 23.54
N ALA A 278 -5.20 2.15 23.98
CA ALA A 278 -5.68 3.49 24.33
C ALA A 278 -6.34 4.21 23.14
N LEU A 279 -5.92 3.95 21.90
CA LEU A 279 -6.53 4.55 20.72
C LEU A 279 -7.89 3.93 20.42
N PHE A 280 -8.00 2.60 20.55
CA PHE A 280 -9.28 1.90 20.40
C PHE A 280 -10.31 2.42 21.41
N ILE A 281 -9.92 2.49 22.68
CA ILE A 281 -10.78 3.01 23.75
C ILE A 281 -11.19 4.47 23.48
N ARG A 282 -10.25 5.31 23.02
CA ARG A 282 -10.53 6.71 22.69
C ARG A 282 -11.56 6.83 21.57
N TYR A 283 -11.38 6.13 20.45
CA TYR A 283 -12.32 6.21 19.34
C TYR A 283 -13.70 5.68 19.72
N LEU A 284 -13.77 4.59 20.49
CA LEU A 284 -15.06 4.05 20.95
C LEU A 284 -15.79 5.05 21.86
N ARG A 285 -15.09 5.70 22.79
CA ARG A 285 -15.67 6.76 23.63
C ARG A 285 -16.15 7.96 22.81
N THR A 286 -15.32 8.43 21.88
CA THR A 286 -15.67 9.58 21.04
C THR A 286 -16.84 9.26 20.11
N LEU A 287 -16.91 8.03 19.56
CA LEU A 287 -18.04 7.54 18.78
C LEU A 287 -19.34 7.63 19.57
N LEU A 288 -19.38 7.03 20.77
CA LEU A 288 -20.58 7.02 21.62
C LEU A 288 -20.96 8.43 22.10
N ALA A 289 -19.98 9.25 22.49
CA ALA A 289 -20.24 10.64 22.89
C ALA A 289 -20.79 11.48 21.72
N ARG A 290 -20.26 11.29 20.51
CA ARG A 290 -20.74 11.98 19.31
C ARG A 290 -22.16 11.54 18.96
N ALA A 291 -22.45 10.25 19.04
CA ALA A 291 -23.79 9.73 18.81
C ALA A 291 -24.80 10.26 19.83
N ALA A 292 -24.45 10.33 21.11
CA ALA A 292 -25.28 10.95 22.14
C ALA A 292 -25.53 12.44 21.85
N SER A 293 -24.51 13.20 21.45
CA SER A 293 -24.65 14.64 21.10
C SER A 293 -25.57 14.91 19.89
N LEU A 294 -25.76 13.89 19.06
CA LEU A 294 -26.60 13.91 17.87
C LEU A 294 -27.95 13.23 18.10
N ASN A 295 -28.24 12.79 19.34
CA ASN A 295 -29.45 12.06 19.71
C ASN A 295 -29.73 10.82 18.83
N LEU A 296 -28.66 10.11 18.45
CA LEU A 296 -28.75 8.90 17.63
C LEU A 296 -29.11 7.69 18.48
N SER A 297 -30.01 6.84 17.98
CA SER A 297 -30.10 5.45 18.46
C SER A 297 -29.13 4.60 17.65
N ILE A 298 -28.18 3.90 18.30
CA ILE A 298 -27.21 3.07 17.59
C ILE A 298 -27.56 1.60 17.75
N GLN A 299 -27.61 0.89 16.61
CA GLN A 299 -27.52 -0.56 16.55
C GLN A 299 -26.30 -0.97 15.72
N CYS A 300 -25.77 -2.15 15.98
CA CYS A 300 -24.66 -2.70 15.22
C CYS A 300 -24.90 -4.18 14.95
N HIS A 301 -24.79 -4.58 13.69
CA HIS A 301 -25.12 -5.89 13.17
C HIS A 301 -23.85 -6.52 12.58
N TRP A 302 -23.61 -7.77 12.92
CA TRP A 302 -22.52 -8.52 12.33
C TRP A 302 -22.92 -9.04 10.94
N LEU A 303 -22.04 -8.89 9.96
CA LEU A 303 -22.19 -9.48 8.64
C LEU A 303 -21.05 -10.47 8.34
N PRO A 304 -21.30 -11.60 7.68
CA PRO A 304 -20.22 -12.46 7.21
C PRO A 304 -19.39 -11.74 6.15
N SER A 305 -18.06 -11.88 6.18
CA SER A 305 -17.17 -11.22 5.21
C SER A 305 -17.48 -11.60 3.75
N SER A 306 -18.06 -12.77 3.49
CA SER A 306 -18.55 -13.15 2.15
C SER A 306 -19.72 -12.29 1.65
N ALA A 307 -20.58 -11.83 2.57
CA ALA A 307 -21.65 -10.86 2.29
C ALA A 307 -21.12 -9.41 2.26
N ASN A 308 -20.02 -9.14 2.98
CA ASN A 308 -19.34 -7.84 2.97
C ASN A 308 -18.43 -7.65 1.73
N ASN A 309 -18.04 -8.73 1.05
CA ASN A 309 -17.13 -8.76 -0.11
C ASN A 309 -17.64 -8.03 -1.38
N ILE A 310 -18.87 -7.51 -1.35
CA ILE A 310 -19.39 -6.67 -2.43
C ILE A 310 -18.98 -5.19 -2.24
N PHE A 311 -18.49 -4.76 -1.06
CA PHE A 311 -18.55 -3.33 -0.65
C PHE A 311 -17.23 -2.60 -0.37
N PHE A 312 -16.26 -2.74 -1.28
CA PHE A 312 -15.22 -1.71 -1.46
C PHE A 312 -15.70 -0.48 -2.28
N LEU A 313 -16.99 -0.40 -2.61
CA LEU A 313 -17.52 0.44 -3.69
C LEU A 313 -18.48 1.54 -3.19
N PRO A 314 -18.00 2.78 -2.96
CA PRO A 314 -18.83 3.97 -3.06
C PRO A 314 -19.55 4.02 -4.42
N PRO A 315 -20.59 4.84 -4.63
CA PRO A 315 -21.33 4.83 -5.89
C PRO A 315 -20.81 5.84 -6.92
N ALA A 316 -20.00 6.81 -6.47
CA ALA A 316 -19.03 7.47 -7.36
C ALA A 316 -17.95 6.47 -7.78
N TYR A 317 -17.71 5.46 -6.94
CA TYR A 317 -16.87 4.30 -7.22
C TYR A 317 -17.62 3.19 -7.99
N SER A 318 -18.94 3.23 -8.23
CA SER A 318 -19.59 2.17 -9.03
C SER A 318 -19.20 2.31 -10.50
N ARG A 319 -18.99 3.53 -11.01
CA ARG A 319 -18.33 3.73 -12.31
C ARG A 319 -16.82 3.58 -12.21
N LEU A 320 -16.18 4.21 -11.22
CA LEU A 320 -14.72 4.28 -11.14
C LEU A 320 -14.03 3.02 -10.61
N GLN A 321 -14.68 2.16 -9.85
CA GLN A 321 -14.12 0.89 -9.40
C GLN A 321 -14.71 -0.33 -10.12
N TYR A 322 -15.75 -0.16 -10.94
CA TYR A 322 -15.86 -0.99 -12.16
C TYR A 322 -14.60 -0.80 -13.04
N LEU A 323 -14.02 0.43 -13.08
CA LEU A 323 -12.71 0.74 -13.66
C LEU A 323 -11.47 0.33 -12.80
N MET A 324 -11.53 0.42 -11.46
CA MET A 324 -10.39 0.22 -10.53
C MET A 324 -10.28 -1.16 -9.83
N SER A 325 -11.37 -1.93 -9.63
CA SER A 325 -11.35 -3.22 -8.95
C SER A 325 -10.43 -4.29 -9.59
N PRO A 326 -10.36 -4.44 -10.92
CA PRO A 326 -9.49 -5.45 -11.50
C PRO A 326 -7.99 -5.15 -11.27
N LEU A 327 -7.65 -3.92 -10.88
CA LEU A 327 -6.29 -3.38 -10.91
C LEU A 327 -5.67 -3.15 -9.52
N SER A 328 -6.28 -3.68 -8.45
CA SER A 328 -5.73 -3.57 -7.10
C SER A 328 -4.27 -4.05 -7.04
N ARG A 329 -3.41 -3.33 -6.33
CA ARG A 329 -2.03 -3.77 -6.07
C ARG A 329 -1.98 -5.17 -5.45
N SER A 330 -3.00 -5.58 -4.69
CA SER A 330 -3.05 -6.92 -4.09
C SER A 330 -3.23 -8.05 -5.12
N HIS A 331 -3.97 -7.84 -6.22
CA HIS A 331 -4.10 -8.84 -7.30
C HIS A 331 -2.79 -9.07 -8.07
N PHE A 332 -1.97 -8.03 -8.22
CA PHE A 332 -0.64 -8.13 -8.83
C PHE A 332 0.46 -8.60 -7.87
N SER A 333 0.13 -8.76 -6.58
CA SER A 333 1.06 -9.21 -5.53
C SER A 333 0.84 -10.67 -5.13
N SER A 334 -0.26 -11.30 -5.60
CA SER A 334 -0.54 -12.71 -5.33
C SER A 334 0.32 -13.59 -6.25
N PRO A 335 1.21 -14.45 -5.72
CA PRO A 335 2.07 -15.31 -6.54
C PRO A 335 1.31 -16.36 -7.37
N SER A 336 0.01 -16.53 -7.12
CA SER A 336 -0.85 -17.59 -7.68
C SER A 336 -1.74 -17.13 -8.84
N LEU A 337 -1.77 -15.84 -9.20
CA LEU A 337 -2.62 -15.32 -10.27
C LEU A 337 -1.85 -15.21 -11.59
N ASN A 338 -2.35 -15.88 -12.62
CA ASN A 338 -1.77 -15.89 -13.95
C ASN A 338 -1.87 -14.49 -14.59
N HIS A 339 -0.82 -13.68 -14.49
CA HIS A 339 -0.80 -12.26 -14.92
C HIS A 339 -1.02 -12.05 -16.44
N ASN A 340 -1.02 -13.13 -17.22
CA ASN A 340 -1.25 -13.11 -18.66
C ASN A 340 -2.73 -12.92 -19.05
N HIS A 341 -3.67 -13.08 -18.12
CA HIS A 341 -5.10 -12.87 -18.38
C HIS A 341 -5.61 -11.58 -17.73
N PRO A 342 -6.51 -10.83 -18.42
CA PRO A 342 -7.17 -9.69 -17.81
C PRO A 342 -8.08 -10.16 -16.67
N PRO A 343 -8.11 -9.45 -15.54
CA PRO A 343 -9.08 -9.71 -14.50
C PRO A 343 -10.51 -9.51 -15.05
N ARG A 344 -11.45 -10.39 -14.69
CA ARG A 344 -12.83 -10.42 -15.26
C ARG A 344 -13.50 -9.05 -15.30
N ARG A 345 -13.43 -8.29 -14.21
CA ARG A 345 -14.04 -6.94 -14.14
C ARG A 345 -13.44 -5.93 -15.13
N TRP A 346 -12.16 -6.05 -15.49
CA TRP A 346 -11.57 -5.21 -16.53
C TRP A 346 -12.11 -5.62 -17.89
N LEU A 347 -12.23 -6.93 -18.13
CA LEU A 347 -12.79 -7.46 -19.37
C LEU A 347 -14.24 -7.00 -19.53
N ASP A 348 -15.08 -7.14 -18.51
CA ASP A 348 -16.49 -6.72 -18.53
C ASP A 348 -16.65 -5.21 -18.82
N LEU A 349 -15.76 -4.41 -18.23
CA LEU A 349 -15.70 -2.97 -18.50
C LEU A 349 -15.32 -2.65 -19.94
N ILE A 350 -14.27 -3.26 -20.47
CA ILE A 350 -13.85 -3.01 -21.86
C ILE A 350 -14.96 -3.46 -22.81
N LEU A 351 -15.57 -4.62 -22.58
CA LEU A 351 -16.66 -5.12 -23.41
C LEU A 351 -17.94 -4.27 -23.33
N SER A 352 -18.19 -3.60 -22.20
CA SER A 352 -19.35 -2.71 -22.06
C SER A 352 -19.12 -1.30 -22.59
N GLN A 353 -17.88 -0.81 -22.58
CA GLN A 353 -17.55 0.54 -23.06
C GLN A 353 -16.99 0.59 -24.48
N THR A 354 -16.57 -0.55 -25.03
CA THR A 354 -16.02 -0.65 -26.37
C THR A 354 -16.76 -1.72 -27.16
N HIS A 355 -16.84 -1.58 -28.49
CA HIS A 355 -17.39 -2.60 -29.39
C HIS A 355 -16.40 -3.75 -29.67
N MET A 356 -15.46 -4.03 -28.76
CA MET A 356 -14.42 -5.05 -28.95
C MET A 356 -14.92 -6.45 -28.58
N SER A 357 -14.37 -7.48 -29.22
CA SER A 357 -14.57 -8.87 -28.80
C SER A 357 -13.71 -9.20 -27.57
N ALA A 358 -14.09 -10.23 -26.81
CA ALA A 358 -13.31 -10.71 -25.66
C ALA A 358 -11.88 -11.12 -26.06
N ALA A 359 -11.71 -11.74 -27.23
CA ALA A 359 -10.40 -12.10 -27.75
C ALA A 359 -9.53 -10.85 -28.02
N THR A 360 -10.11 -9.82 -28.64
CA THR A 360 -9.43 -8.55 -28.90
C THR A 360 -8.99 -7.86 -27.60
N ALA A 361 -9.86 -7.86 -26.58
CA ALA A 361 -9.55 -7.27 -25.28
C ALA A 361 -8.43 -8.02 -24.54
N ILE A 362 -8.35 -9.35 -24.65
CA ILE A 362 -7.25 -10.15 -24.09
C ILE A 362 -5.91 -9.80 -24.78
N ILE A 363 -5.91 -9.65 -26.11
CA ILE A 363 -4.71 -9.24 -26.85
C ILE A 363 -4.28 -7.82 -26.45
N LEU A 364 -5.24 -6.89 -26.32
CA LEU A 364 -4.99 -5.55 -25.82
C LEU A 364 -4.39 -5.58 -24.40
N TRP A 365 -4.89 -6.46 -23.53
CA TRP A 365 -4.33 -6.64 -22.19
C TRP A 365 -2.86 -7.06 -22.23
N GLN A 366 -2.54 -8.04 -23.09
CA GLN A 366 -1.20 -8.61 -23.26
C GLN A 366 -0.20 -7.67 -23.97
N SER A 367 -0.69 -6.60 -24.60
CA SER A 367 0.17 -5.59 -25.24
C SER A 367 1.08 -4.83 -24.26
N LEU A 368 0.75 -4.84 -22.97
CA LEU A 368 1.53 -4.20 -21.90
C LEU A 368 2.08 -5.25 -20.92
N ALA A 369 3.39 -5.19 -20.67
CA ALA A 369 4.03 -6.04 -19.66
C ALA A 369 3.39 -5.81 -18.27
N PRO A 370 3.21 -6.86 -17.44
CA PRO A 370 2.56 -6.75 -16.13
C PRO A 370 3.19 -5.69 -15.20
N SER A 371 4.52 -5.57 -15.23
CA SER A 371 5.27 -4.58 -14.44
C SER A 371 5.01 -3.14 -14.91
N THR A 372 4.88 -2.93 -16.22
CA THR A 372 4.52 -1.62 -16.80
C THR A 372 3.11 -1.24 -16.41
N ARG A 373 2.15 -2.18 -16.56
CA ARG A 373 0.75 -1.98 -16.14
C ARG A 373 0.69 -1.61 -14.65
N HIS A 374 1.39 -2.34 -13.78
CA HIS A 374 1.48 -2.03 -12.36
C HIS A 374 2.03 -0.62 -12.07
N GLY A 375 3.06 -0.20 -12.81
CA GLY A 375 3.61 1.16 -12.72
C GLY A 375 2.59 2.23 -13.09
N TYR A 376 1.87 2.03 -14.20
CA TYR A 376 0.84 2.96 -14.71
C TYR A 376 -0.35 3.09 -13.78
N LEU A 377 -0.78 1.99 -13.16
CA LEU A 377 -1.86 1.99 -12.18
C LEU A 377 -1.57 2.88 -10.97
N THR A 378 -0.31 2.99 -10.58
CA THR A 378 0.05 3.90 -9.49
C THR A 378 -0.24 5.36 -9.84
N GLY A 379 -0.01 5.76 -11.09
CA GLY A 379 -0.37 7.08 -11.59
C GLY A 379 -1.88 7.28 -11.68
N LEU A 380 -2.58 6.31 -12.27
CA LEU A 380 -4.04 6.34 -12.39
C LEU A 380 -4.73 6.47 -11.03
N PHE A 381 -4.35 5.65 -10.05
CA PHE A 381 -4.93 5.74 -8.71
C PHE A 381 -4.64 7.07 -8.03
N SER A 382 -3.46 7.65 -8.26
CA SER A 382 -3.15 8.97 -7.73
C SER A 382 -4.01 10.07 -8.34
N TYR A 383 -4.45 9.93 -9.59
CA TYR A 383 -5.35 10.85 -10.27
C TYR A 383 -6.79 10.71 -9.77
N LEU A 384 -7.28 9.47 -9.66
CA LEU A 384 -8.64 9.20 -9.22
C LEU A 384 -8.86 9.60 -7.74
N ASP A 385 -7.88 9.33 -6.88
CA ASP A 385 -7.88 9.76 -5.46
C ASP A 385 -7.94 11.29 -5.34
N PHE A 386 -7.22 12.01 -6.21
CA PHE A 386 -7.30 13.47 -6.27
C PHE A 386 -8.69 13.94 -6.69
N CYS A 387 -9.27 13.32 -7.72
CA CYS A 387 -10.60 13.70 -8.22
C CYS A 387 -11.67 13.48 -7.14
N GLN A 388 -11.60 12.37 -6.42
CA GLN A 388 -12.50 12.04 -5.31
C GLN A 388 -12.35 13.03 -4.15
N THR A 389 -11.11 13.30 -3.72
CA THR A 389 -10.83 14.24 -2.62
C THR A 389 -11.38 15.64 -2.92
N ARG A 390 -11.37 16.04 -4.19
CA ARG A 390 -11.86 17.34 -4.65
C ARG A 390 -13.33 17.30 -5.13
N ARG A 391 -14.01 16.16 -5.01
CA ARG A 391 -15.42 15.94 -5.40
C ARG A 391 -15.71 16.29 -6.86
N PHE A 392 -14.85 15.87 -7.78
CA PHE A 392 -15.16 15.94 -9.21
C PHE A 392 -16.01 14.74 -9.63
N ASP A 393 -17.19 15.00 -10.20
CA ASP A 393 -18.18 13.96 -10.54
C ASP A 393 -17.80 13.13 -11.77
N THR A 394 -17.04 13.70 -12.73
CA THR A 394 -16.66 13.06 -14.00
C THR A 394 -15.14 13.07 -14.24
N PRO A 395 -14.39 12.15 -13.60
CA PRO A 395 -12.93 12.09 -13.75
C PRO A 395 -12.45 11.44 -15.05
N ILE A 396 -13.30 10.67 -15.75
CA ILE A 396 -13.02 10.08 -17.06
C ILE A 396 -14.21 10.39 -17.97
N PRO A 397 -14.00 10.95 -19.17
CA PRO A 397 -12.73 11.33 -19.78
C PRO A 397 -12.00 12.47 -19.04
N ALA A 398 -10.68 12.40 -18.96
CA ALA A 398 -9.86 13.42 -18.30
C ALA A 398 -9.84 14.72 -19.13
N THR A 399 -10.15 15.84 -18.49
CA THR A 399 -10.09 17.17 -19.11
C THR A 399 -8.76 17.85 -18.85
N THR A 400 -8.37 18.79 -19.72
CA THR A 400 -7.13 19.56 -19.56
C THR A 400 -7.07 20.24 -18.19
N THR A 401 -8.16 20.87 -17.77
CA THR A 401 -8.27 21.55 -16.47
C THR A 401 -8.05 20.60 -15.30
N LEU A 402 -8.70 19.43 -15.33
CA LEU A 402 -8.58 18.43 -14.26
C LEU A 402 -7.15 17.88 -14.15
N LEU A 403 -6.51 17.59 -15.29
CA LEU A 403 -5.11 17.17 -15.33
C LEU A 403 -4.18 18.26 -14.79
N LEU A 404 -4.36 19.53 -15.15
CA LEU A 404 -3.54 20.63 -14.64
C LEU A 404 -3.67 20.78 -13.12
N HIS A 405 -4.88 20.73 -12.57
CA HIS A 405 -5.08 20.79 -11.12
C HIS A 405 -4.42 19.61 -10.39
N TRP A 406 -4.56 18.40 -10.94
CA TRP A 406 -3.93 17.22 -10.37
C TRP A 406 -2.39 17.28 -10.42
N LEU A 407 -1.82 17.66 -11.56
CA LEU A 407 -0.38 17.83 -11.74
C LEU A 407 0.19 18.92 -10.82
N THR A 408 -0.57 20.01 -10.63
CA THR A 408 -0.24 21.06 -9.64
C THR A 408 -0.17 20.48 -8.24
N ALA A 409 -1.20 19.74 -7.81
CA ALA A 409 -1.23 19.13 -6.48
C ALA A 409 -0.05 18.16 -6.25
N LEU A 410 0.33 17.40 -7.29
CA LEU A 410 1.52 16.54 -7.23
C LEU A 410 2.81 17.35 -7.06
N ALA A 411 2.99 18.43 -7.83
CA ALA A 411 4.16 19.29 -7.75
C ALA A 411 4.24 20.03 -6.41
N SER A 412 3.13 20.57 -5.90
CA SER A 412 3.07 21.28 -4.61
C SER A 412 3.46 20.42 -3.42
N SER A 413 3.23 19.09 -3.49
CA SER A 413 3.60 18.19 -2.41
C SER A 413 5.12 18.04 -2.19
N ARG A 414 5.96 18.52 -3.13
CA ARG A 414 7.44 18.43 -3.17
C ARG A 414 8.04 17.03 -2.90
N SER A 415 7.20 16.00 -2.88
CA SER A 415 7.58 14.62 -2.53
C SER A 415 7.98 13.78 -3.74
N ARG A 416 7.80 14.31 -4.95
CA ARG A 416 7.92 13.56 -6.21
C ARG A 416 8.76 14.31 -7.23
N GLN A 417 9.47 13.54 -8.04
CA GLN A 417 10.32 14.04 -9.12
C GLN A 417 9.47 14.27 -10.38
N ALA A 418 9.85 15.26 -11.20
CA ALA A 418 9.15 15.59 -12.44
C ALA A 418 9.01 14.37 -13.38
N SER A 419 10.04 13.53 -13.47
CA SER A 419 10.00 12.27 -14.25
C SER A 419 8.94 11.29 -13.75
N THR A 420 8.69 11.25 -12.43
CA THR A 420 7.65 10.40 -11.84
C THR A 420 6.26 10.94 -12.15
N ILE A 421 6.09 12.26 -12.10
CA ILE A 421 4.84 12.94 -12.46
C ILE A 421 4.50 12.67 -13.93
N GLN A 422 5.49 12.75 -14.83
CA GLN A 422 5.32 12.38 -16.23
C GLN A 422 4.91 10.90 -16.39
N ALA A 423 5.56 9.98 -15.68
CA ALA A 423 5.19 8.57 -15.71
C ALA A 423 3.75 8.33 -15.20
N TYR A 424 3.29 9.12 -14.22
CA TYR A 424 1.92 9.03 -13.73
C TYR A 424 0.92 9.51 -14.79
N LEU A 425 1.21 10.63 -15.45
CA LEU A 425 0.41 11.13 -16.56
C LEU A 425 0.31 10.11 -17.70
N THR A 426 1.43 9.45 -18.04
CA THR A 426 1.43 8.34 -19.01
C THR A 426 0.53 7.19 -18.57
N GLY A 427 0.47 6.90 -17.27
CA GLY A 427 -0.44 5.87 -16.74
C GLY A 427 -1.92 6.22 -16.92
N VAL A 428 -2.30 7.48 -16.69
CA VAL A 428 -3.67 7.97 -16.95
C VAL A 428 -3.99 7.91 -18.44
N LYS A 429 -3.04 8.34 -19.29
CA LYS A 429 -3.15 8.23 -20.77
C LYS A 429 -3.36 6.79 -21.22
N SER A 430 -2.56 5.85 -20.69
CA SER A 430 -2.67 4.41 -21.02
C SER A 430 -4.06 3.87 -20.71
N HIS A 431 -4.69 4.31 -19.62
CA HIS A 431 -6.05 3.89 -19.30
C HIS A 431 -7.09 4.46 -20.27
N HIS A 432 -6.90 5.67 -20.77
CA HIS A 432 -7.76 6.23 -21.82
C HIS A 432 -7.63 5.47 -23.14
N ILE A 433 -6.41 5.01 -23.46
CA ILE A 433 -6.17 4.13 -24.62
C ILE A 433 -6.93 2.81 -24.46
N ASP A 434 -6.83 2.17 -23.28
CA ASP A 434 -7.53 0.91 -23.00
C ASP A 434 -9.06 1.05 -23.20
N LEU A 435 -9.63 2.22 -22.88
CA LEU A 435 -11.07 2.53 -23.04
C LEU A 435 -11.47 3.04 -24.43
N GLY A 436 -10.53 3.16 -25.38
CA GLY A 436 -10.81 3.74 -26.69
C GLY A 436 -11.16 5.24 -26.66
N LEU A 437 -10.79 5.95 -25.59
CA LEU A 437 -11.06 7.38 -25.43
C LEU A 437 -10.02 8.23 -26.15
N HIS A 438 -10.42 9.46 -26.51
CA HIS A 438 -9.53 10.40 -27.17
C HIS A 438 -8.40 10.87 -26.23
N VAL A 439 -7.16 10.87 -26.73
CA VAL A 439 -5.95 11.13 -25.92
C VAL A 439 -5.25 12.46 -26.23
N THR A 440 -5.78 13.31 -27.11
CA THR A 440 -5.11 14.57 -27.50
C THR A 440 -4.90 15.52 -26.33
N VAL A 441 -5.75 15.46 -25.31
CA VAL A 441 -5.62 16.25 -24.08
C VAL A 441 -4.25 16.04 -23.43
N PHE A 442 -3.74 14.79 -23.41
CA PHE A 442 -2.45 14.43 -22.82
C PHE A 442 -1.25 14.94 -23.61
N ASP A 443 -1.41 15.17 -24.91
CA ASP A 443 -0.32 15.59 -25.81
C ASP A 443 -0.38 17.07 -26.18
N SER A 444 -1.35 17.83 -25.64
CA SER A 444 -1.55 19.26 -25.90
C SER A 444 -0.32 20.09 -25.56
N ASP A 445 -0.09 21.16 -26.33
CA ASP A 445 1.02 22.09 -26.10
C ASP A 445 0.96 22.74 -24.71
N LEU A 446 -0.25 22.93 -24.18
CA LEU A 446 -0.46 23.44 -22.83
C LEU A 446 0.10 22.47 -21.78
N ILE A 447 -0.22 21.18 -21.86
CA ILE A 447 0.31 20.17 -20.93
C ILE A 447 1.84 20.04 -21.07
N ARG A 448 2.39 20.10 -22.29
CA ARG A 448 3.85 20.07 -22.51
C ARG A 448 4.55 21.28 -21.86
N ARG A 449 4.01 22.48 -22.07
CA ARG A 449 4.51 23.71 -21.42
C ARG A 449 4.39 23.64 -19.90
N PHE A 450 3.28 23.10 -19.39
CA PHE A 450 3.06 22.96 -17.95
C PHE A 450 4.06 21.98 -17.31
N LEU A 451 4.30 20.82 -17.93
CA LEU A 451 5.31 19.87 -17.46
C LEU A 451 6.73 20.46 -17.48
N ARG A 452 7.06 21.32 -18.46
CA ARG A 452 8.31 22.08 -18.46
C ARG A 452 8.38 23.04 -17.27
N GLY A 453 7.28 23.73 -16.96
CA GLY A 453 7.14 24.56 -15.76
C GLY A 453 7.38 23.79 -14.46
N ILE A 454 6.77 22.60 -14.31
CA ILE A 454 7.00 21.70 -13.17
C ILE A 454 8.49 21.32 -13.06
N ASN A 455 9.13 20.99 -14.18
CA ASN A 455 10.54 20.60 -14.19
C ASN A 455 11.48 21.75 -13.79
N ASN A 456 11.08 23.00 -14.04
CA ASN A 456 11.81 24.20 -13.62
C ASN A 456 11.53 24.56 -12.14
N HIS A 457 10.32 24.31 -11.65
CA HIS A 457 9.90 24.67 -10.29
C HIS A 457 10.33 23.66 -9.22
N LEU A 458 10.40 22.37 -9.59
CA LEU A 458 10.90 21.34 -8.69
C LEU A 458 12.43 21.29 -8.70
N PRO A 459 13.09 20.93 -7.58
CA PRO A 459 14.54 20.73 -7.57
C PRO A 459 14.94 19.74 -8.65
N GLN A 460 15.81 20.16 -9.57
CA GLN A 460 16.30 19.27 -10.60
C GLN A 460 17.06 18.12 -9.94
N THR A 461 16.66 16.89 -10.27
CA THR A 461 17.43 15.72 -9.85
C THR A 461 18.73 15.69 -10.60
N ILE A 462 19.83 15.54 -9.87
CA ILE A 462 21.15 15.30 -10.46
C ILE A 462 21.04 14.13 -11.46
N PRO A 463 21.34 14.38 -12.75
CA PRO A 463 21.38 13.34 -13.77
C PRO A 463 22.21 12.15 -13.31
N THR A 464 21.82 10.92 -13.69
CA THR A 464 22.49 9.70 -13.20
C THR A 464 24.00 9.73 -13.44
N GLN A 465 24.45 10.29 -14.57
CA GLN A 465 25.87 10.42 -14.92
C GLN A 465 26.65 11.44 -14.07
N LEU A 466 25.97 12.39 -13.43
CA LEU A 466 26.59 13.42 -12.58
C LEU A 466 26.55 13.07 -11.09
N ARG A 467 25.87 11.98 -10.71
CA ARG A 467 25.80 11.54 -9.31
C ARG A 467 27.15 11.01 -8.86
N ARG A 468 27.52 11.32 -7.62
CA ARG A 468 28.78 10.90 -7.00
C ARG A 468 28.55 10.00 -5.80
N GLU A 469 29.62 9.38 -5.34
CA GLU A 469 29.61 8.56 -4.13
C GLU A 469 29.16 9.41 -2.93
N GLY A 470 28.17 8.92 -2.18
CA GLY A 470 27.47 9.70 -1.14
C GLY A 470 26.03 10.12 -1.51
N ASP A 471 25.67 10.19 -2.80
CA ASP A 471 24.29 10.45 -3.20
C ASP A 471 23.39 9.22 -2.93
N LEU A 472 22.22 9.45 -2.32
CA LEU A 472 21.23 8.40 -1.99
C LEU A 472 20.79 7.49 -3.17
N ARG A 473 21.02 7.93 -4.42
CA ARG A 473 20.67 7.19 -5.64
C ARG A 473 21.84 7.01 -6.59
N TYR A 474 23.07 7.16 -6.09
CA TYR A 474 24.26 6.80 -6.84
C TYR A 474 24.26 5.30 -7.13
N ARG A 475 24.75 4.95 -8.31
CA ARG A 475 24.82 3.56 -8.78
C ARG A 475 26.25 3.31 -9.25
N ARG A 476 27.13 2.91 -8.35
CA ARG A 476 28.56 2.79 -8.65
C ARG A 476 28.78 1.88 -9.88
N PRO A 477 29.51 2.33 -10.92
CA PRO A 477 29.90 1.47 -12.03
C PRO A 477 30.89 0.41 -11.54
N ILE A 478 30.86 -0.79 -12.14
CA ILE A 478 31.86 -1.84 -11.92
C ILE A 478 32.85 -1.78 -13.07
N LEU A 479 34.04 -1.22 -12.86
CA LEU A 479 35.08 -1.17 -13.88
C LEU A 479 35.77 -2.53 -14.01
N LYS A 480 36.70 -2.65 -14.96
CA LYS A 480 37.41 -3.91 -15.22
C LYS A 480 38.19 -4.39 -13.98
N GLU A 481 38.86 -3.47 -13.29
CA GLU A 481 39.61 -3.75 -12.07
C GLU A 481 38.70 -4.20 -10.93
N ASP A 482 37.59 -3.48 -10.68
CA ASP A 482 36.58 -3.88 -9.70
C ASP A 482 36.06 -5.30 -9.97
N LEU A 483 35.80 -5.62 -11.24
CA LEU A 483 35.32 -6.94 -11.64
C LEU A 483 36.35 -8.03 -11.31
N GLN A 484 37.64 -7.81 -11.60
CA GLN A 484 38.70 -8.78 -11.29
C GLN A 484 38.79 -9.03 -9.79
N THR A 485 38.82 -7.96 -8.98
CA THR A 485 38.84 -8.06 -7.51
C THR A 485 37.62 -8.80 -6.96
N ILE A 486 36.42 -8.53 -7.49
CA ILE A 486 35.20 -9.24 -7.11
C ILE A 486 35.31 -10.74 -7.46
N LEU A 487 35.76 -11.07 -8.67
CA LEU A 487 35.88 -12.45 -9.13
C LEU A 487 36.89 -13.26 -8.29
N ASP A 488 38.03 -12.66 -7.93
CA ASP A 488 39.02 -13.32 -7.06
C ASP A 488 38.43 -13.59 -5.66
N SER A 489 37.82 -12.55 -5.07
CA SER A 489 37.27 -12.57 -3.72
C SER A 489 36.07 -13.51 -3.56
N LEU A 490 35.33 -13.81 -4.64
CA LEU A 490 34.21 -14.75 -4.60
C LEU A 490 34.64 -16.15 -4.13
N THR A 491 35.86 -16.57 -4.47
CA THR A 491 36.41 -17.87 -4.05
C THR A 491 36.57 -17.96 -2.54
N THR A 492 36.94 -16.86 -1.90
CA THR A 492 37.10 -16.77 -0.44
C THR A 492 35.75 -16.64 0.27
N LEU A 493 34.81 -15.90 -0.32
CA LEU A 493 33.52 -15.59 0.27
C LEU A 493 32.51 -16.75 0.19
N LEU A 494 32.65 -17.61 -0.82
CA LEU A 494 31.81 -18.80 -1.02
C LEU A 494 32.72 -20.02 -1.26
N PRO A 495 32.95 -20.87 -0.24
CA PRO A 495 33.77 -22.07 -0.40
C PRO A 495 33.07 -23.18 -1.22
N ASN A 496 31.79 -23.00 -1.56
CA ASN A 496 31.04 -23.94 -2.41
C ASN A 496 31.41 -23.75 -3.89
N GLU A 497 32.37 -24.55 -4.37
CA GLU A 497 32.89 -24.56 -5.75
C GLU A 497 31.82 -24.34 -6.86
N PRO A 498 30.68 -25.07 -6.91
CA PRO A 498 29.74 -24.94 -8.02
C PRO A 498 28.96 -23.62 -8.05
N ALA A 499 28.59 -23.08 -6.88
CA ALA A 499 27.89 -21.79 -6.80
C ALA A 499 28.83 -20.63 -7.09
N THR A 500 30.08 -20.74 -6.64
CA THR A 500 31.13 -19.74 -6.88
C THR A 500 31.43 -19.63 -8.36
N LEU A 501 31.62 -20.76 -9.05
CA LEU A 501 31.80 -20.79 -10.50
C LEU A 501 30.60 -20.19 -11.24
N GLY A 502 29.38 -20.53 -10.81
CA GLY A 502 28.15 -19.95 -11.35
C GLY A 502 28.09 -18.42 -11.20
N LEU A 503 28.46 -17.88 -10.05
CA LEU A 503 28.47 -16.42 -9.83
C LEU A 503 29.59 -15.72 -10.61
N LYS A 504 30.77 -16.34 -10.72
CA LYS A 504 31.86 -15.84 -11.58
C LYS A 504 31.40 -15.75 -13.04
N ALA A 505 30.71 -16.78 -13.52
CA ALA A 505 30.13 -16.81 -14.86
C ALA A 505 29.03 -15.72 -15.03
N VAL A 506 28.12 -15.55 -14.06
CA VAL A 506 27.10 -14.49 -14.08
C VAL A 506 27.72 -13.09 -14.16
N PHE A 507 28.69 -12.79 -13.30
CA PHE A 507 29.29 -11.44 -13.21
C PHE A 507 30.13 -11.10 -14.44
N SER A 508 30.96 -12.03 -14.90
CA SER A 508 31.75 -11.85 -16.12
C SER A 508 30.86 -11.68 -17.36
N LEU A 509 29.81 -12.50 -17.49
CA LEU A 509 28.83 -12.39 -18.57
C LEU A 509 28.03 -11.09 -18.51
N ALA A 510 27.61 -10.67 -17.32
CA ALA A 510 26.84 -9.43 -17.12
C ALA A 510 27.61 -8.21 -17.62
N TRP A 511 28.91 -8.16 -17.30
CA TRP A 511 29.80 -7.06 -17.66
C TRP A 511 30.14 -7.09 -19.15
N THR A 512 30.70 -8.20 -19.64
CA THR A 512 31.16 -8.33 -21.03
C THR A 512 30.02 -8.29 -22.06
N GLY A 513 28.85 -8.83 -21.71
CA GLY A 513 27.65 -8.81 -22.54
C GLY A 513 26.82 -7.53 -22.45
N PHE A 514 27.24 -6.52 -21.67
CA PHE A 514 26.45 -5.31 -21.38
C PHE A 514 25.02 -5.65 -20.91
N CYS A 515 24.85 -6.76 -20.20
CA CYS A 515 23.54 -7.29 -19.86
C CYS A 515 22.95 -6.52 -18.68
N ARG A 516 21.63 -6.31 -18.69
CA ARG A 516 20.94 -6.04 -17.41
C ARG A 516 20.97 -7.32 -16.61
N ILE A 517 21.18 -7.24 -15.29
CA ILE A 517 21.25 -8.47 -14.49
C ILE A 517 19.96 -9.32 -14.61
N GLY A 518 18.80 -8.68 -14.77
CA GLY A 518 17.51 -9.36 -14.98
C GLY A 518 17.32 -9.98 -16.37
N GLU A 519 18.23 -9.76 -17.32
CA GLU A 519 18.23 -10.47 -18.61
C GLU A 519 18.85 -11.87 -18.47
N ILE A 520 19.75 -12.06 -17.48
CA ILE A 520 20.51 -13.31 -17.26
C ILE A 520 20.16 -14.01 -15.92
N THR A 521 19.24 -13.43 -15.14
CA THR A 521 18.74 -13.99 -13.87
C THR A 521 17.21 -13.97 -13.86
N TYR A 522 16.60 -14.65 -12.90
CA TYR A 522 15.15 -14.89 -12.87
C TYR A 522 14.48 -14.26 -11.64
N GLU A 523 13.15 -14.10 -11.67
CA GLU A 523 12.35 -13.86 -10.47
C GLU A 523 11.64 -15.14 -10.04
N ARG A 524 11.33 -15.27 -8.73
CA ARG A 524 10.66 -16.49 -8.23
C ARG A 524 9.33 -16.78 -8.95
N LYS A 525 8.60 -15.73 -9.33
CA LYS A 525 7.33 -15.85 -10.05
C LYS A 525 7.48 -16.41 -11.46
N ASP A 526 8.64 -16.22 -12.09
CA ASP A 526 8.91 -16.69 -13.46
C ASP A 526 9.11 -18.22 -13.48
N LEU A 527 9.35 -18.81 -12.31
CA LEU A 527 9.60 -20.24 -12.12
C LEU A 527 8.33 -21.01 -11.71
N VAL A 528 7.22 -20.31 -11.47
CA VAL A 528 5.96 -20.89 -10.99
C VAL A 528 4.99 -21.01 -12.17
N ASN A 529 4.38 -22.20 -12.34
CA ASN A 529 3.31 -22.46 -13.31
C ASN A 529 3.60 -22.04 -14.76
N THR A 530 4.86 -22.09 -15.20
CA THR A 530 5.27 -21.74 -16.57
C THR A 530 5.84 -22.97 -17.27
N SER A 531 5.38 -23.26 -18.49
CA SER A 531 5.94 -24.36 -19.28
C SER A 531 7.40 -24.06 -19.68
N PRO A 532 8.26 -25.07 -19.89
CA PRO A 532 9.66 -24.84 -20.29
C PRO A 532 9.81 -24.01 -21.57
N ASP A 533 8.89 -24.16 -22.53
CA ASP A 533 8.93 -23.40 -23.79
C ASP A 533 8.44 -21.97 -23.64
N GLU A 534 7.39 -21.73 -22.84
CA GLU A 534 6.99 -20.38 -22.49
C GLU A 534 8.11 -19.65 -21.75
N PHE A 535 8.78 -20.34 -20.83
CA PHE A 535 9.91 -19.80 -20.09
C PHE A 535 11.06 -19.40 -21.02
N ALA A 536 11.47 -20.29 -21.91
CA ALA A 536 12.55 -20.05 -22.88
C ALA A 536 12.21 -18.99 -23.95
N SER A 537 10.92 -18.72 -24.19
CA SER A 537 10.49 -17.63 -25.07
C SER A 537 10.69 -16.23 -24.45
N LYS A 538 10.82 -16.15 -23.12
CA LYS A 538 10.91 -14.90 -22.36
C LYS A 538 12.27 -14.70 -21.70
N HIS A 539 12.97 -15.79 -21.37
CA HIS A 539 14.20 -15.75 -20.60
C HIS A 539 15.33 -16.52 -21.27
N LEU A 540 16.58 -16.12 -20.99
CA LEU A 540 17.75 -16.89 -21.39
C LEU A 540 17.73 -18.26 -20.70
N VAL A 541 17.99 -19.30 -21.47
CA VAL A 541 18.10 -20.70 -21.03
C VAL A 541 19.43 -21.26 -21.49
N ARG A 542 19.78 -22.49 -21.10
CA ARG A 542 21.06 -23.08 -21.49
C ARG A 542 21.25 -23.18 -23.01
N ARG A 543 20.20 -23.50 -23.79
CA ARG A 543 20.24 -23.47 -25.28
C ARG A 543 20.45 -22.08 -25.89
N SER A 544 20.26 -21.01 -25.12
CA SER A 544 20.53 -19.65 -25.59
C SER A 544 22.02 -19.36 -25.73
N ILE A 545 22.89 -20.25 -25.24
CA ILE A 545 24.33 -20.15 -25.32
C ILE A 545 24.87 -21.20 -26.28
N THR A 546 25.68 -20.75 -27.25
CA THR A 546 26.43 -21.64 -28.15
C THR A 546 27.91 -21.28 -28.07
N PHE A 547 28.78 -22.27 -27.87
CA PHE A 547 30.22 -22.08 -27.86
C PHE A 547 30.79 -22.39 -29.24
N GLU A 548 31.76 -21.59 -29.68
CA GLU A 548 32.35 -21.69 -31.00
C GLU A 548 33.80 -22.16 -30.87
N PRO A 549 34.13 -23.35 -31.41
CA PRO A 549 35.48 -23.89 -31.33
C PRO A 549 36.44 -23.12 -32.25
N THR A 550 37.73 -23.20 -31.96
CA THR A 550 38.75 -22.63 -32.85
C THR A 550 38.93 -23.49 -34.10
N PRO A 551 38.78 -22.93 -35.32
CA PRO A 551 39.10 -23.66 -36.54
C PRO A 551 40.56 -24.13 -36.50
N ASN A 552 40.80 -25.41 -36.80
CA ASN A 552 42.13 -26.04 -36.89
C ASN A 552 42.96 -26.18 -35.60
N ALA A 553 42.36 -26.08 -34.41
CA ALA A 553 43.09 -26.40 -33.18
C ALA A 553 43.16 -27.93 -32.95
N LEU A 554 44.38 -28.48 -32.80
CA LEU A 554 44.62 -29.90 -32.48
C LEU A 554 44.05 -30.34 -31.12
N SER A 555 43.68 -29.39 -30.25
CA SER A 555 43.03 -29.68 -28.97
C SER A 555 41.62 -29.08 -28.92
N SER A 556 40.63 -29.93 -28.66
CA SER A 556 39.19 -29.62 -28.55
C SER A 556 38.81 -28.67 -27.40
N ARG A 557 39.76 -27.92 -26.82
CA ARG A 557 39.58 -27.08 -25.62
C ARG A 557 39.74 -25.57 -25.86
N THR A 558 40.14 -25.15 -27.06
CA THR A 558 40.29 -23.71 -27.36
C THR A 558 39.05 -23.17 -28.05
N LEU A 559 38.42 -22.15 -27.46
CA LEU A 559 37.21 -21.51 -27.97
C LEU A 559 37.56 -20.15 -28.59
N THR A 560 36.96 -19.83 -29.75
CA THR A 560 37.08 -18.50 -30.38
C THR A 560 36.11 -17.50 -29.77
N GLY A 561 34.96 -17.98 -29.33
CA GLY A 561 33.93 -17.14 -28.73
C GLY A 561 32.71 -17.90 -28.28
N MET A 562 31.70 -17.13 -27.90
CA MET A 562 30.40 -17.61 -27.47
C MET A 562 29.30 -16.71 -28.05
N ARG A 563 28.25 -17.33 -28.55
CA ARG A 563 27.03 -16.66 -29.02
C ARG A 563 25.93 -16.74 -27.96
N ILE A 564 25.26 -15.62 -27.74
CA ILE A 564 24.11 -15.47 -26.84
C ILE A 564 22.90 -15.04 -27.66
N THR A 565 21.83 -15.83 -27.62
CA THR A 565 20.57 -15.51 -28.30
C THR A 565 19.53 -15.06 -27.27
N PHE A 566 19.24 -13.76 -27.26
CA PHE A 566 18.22 -13.17 -26.39
C PHE A 566 16.84 -13.35 -27.03
N PRO A 567 15.90 -14.09 -26.39
CA PRO A 567 14.60 -14.38 -26.99
C PRO A 567 13.68 -13.16 -27.03
N SER A 568 13.78 -12.26 -26.05
CA SER A 568 13.06 -10.99 -26.03
C SER A 568 13.91 -9.93 -25.31
N THR A 569 13.89 -8.70 -25.81
CA THR A 569 14.48 -7.56 -25.07
C THR A 569 13.45 -6.45 -24.91
N LYS A 570 13.66 -5.60 -23.90
CA LYS A 570 12.81 -4.42 -23.63
C LYS A 570 12.61 -3.51 -24.86
N THR A 571 13.49 -3.59 -25.85
CA THR A 571 13.50 -2.78 -27.08
C THR A 571 13.13 -3.55 -28.33
N SER A 572 13.07 -4.89 -28.28
CA SER A 572 12.77 -5.75 -29.44
C SER A 572 11.91 -6.93 -28.98
N PHE A 573 10.59 -6.73 -28.99
CA PHE A 573 9.62 -7.76 -28.60
C PHE A 573 9.36 -8.79 -29.69
N LEU A 574 9.79 -8.52 -30.94
CA LEU A 574 9.37 -9.27 -32.13
C LEU A 574 10.47 -10.11 -32.79
N ARG A 575 11.74 -9.96 -32.37
CA ARG A 575 12.87 -10.71 -32.95
C ARG A 575 13.93 -11.03 -31.89
N PRO A 576 14.45 -12.27 -31.86
CA PRO A 576 15.63 -12.59 -31.08
C PRO A 576 16.81 -11.72 -31.50
N ILE A 577 17.61 -11.30 -30.54
CA ILE A 577 18.86 -10.58 -30.79
C ILE A 577 20.02 -11.50 -30.44
N GLU A 578 20.94 -11.69 -31.37
CA GLU A 578 22.17 -12.44 -31.12
C GLU A 578 23.31 -11.50 -30.72
N ARG A 579 24.17 -11.98 -29.83
CA ARG A 579 25.38 -11.29 -29.39
C ARG A 579 26.56 -12.24 -29.35
N TRP A 580 27.65 -11.79 -29.93
CA TRP A 580 28.92 -12.50 -29.94
C TRP A 580 29.82 -11.93 -28.85
N ILE A 581 30.42 -12.83 -28.07
CA ILE A 581 31.45 -12.52 -27.08
C ILE A 581 32.72 -13.27 -27.50
N ALA A 582 33.79 -12.53 -27.76
CA ALA A 582 35.08 -13.11 -28.10
C ALA A 582 35.73 -13.75 -26.86
N ALA A 583 36.39 -14.90 -27.06
CA ALA A 583 37.23 -15.48 -26.03
C ALA A 583 38.50 -14.64 -25.89
N VAL A 584 38.79 -14.22 -24.65
CA VAL A 584 40.03 -13.54 -24.30
C VAL A 584 40.87 -14.49 -23.45
N GLY A 585 42.20 -14.42 -23.52
CA GLY A 585 43.05 -15.19 -22.62
C GLY A 585 42.89 -14.76 -21.16
N GLY A 586 43.26 -15.65 -20.23
CA GLY A 586 43.32 -15.36 -18.79
C GLY A 586 42.13 -15.86 -17.97
N PRO A 587 42.22 -15.79 -16.62
CA PRO A 587 41.30 -16.46 -15.70
C PRO A 587 39.92 -15.80 -15.60
N TYR A 588 39.76 -14.57 -16.10
CA TYR A 588 38.50 -13.80 -16.05
C TYR A 588 37.71 -13.85 -17.36
N CYS A 589 38.13 -14.67 -18.32
CA CYS A 589 37.47 -14.77 -19.61
C CYS A 589 36.04 -15.31 -19.44
N PRO A 590 35.00 -14.56 -19.87
CA PRO A 590 33.62 -15.01 -19.72
C PRO A 590 33.35 -16.30 -20.52
N VAL A 591 34.01 -16.49 -21.68
CA VAL A 591 33.80 -17.67 -22.53
C VAL A 591 34.34 -18.93 -21.83
N HIS A 592 35.55 -18.86 -21.27
CA HIS A 592 36.14 -19.98 -20.53
C HIS A 592 35.37 -20.28 -19.23
N LEU A 593 35.00 -19.25 -18.45
CA LEU A 593 34.20 -19.41 -17.23
C LEU A 593 32.82 -20.01 -17.52
N MET A 594 32.17 -19.61 -18.62
CA MET A 594 30.89 -20.18 -19.05
C MET A 594 31.06 -21.63 -19.53
N ALA A 595 32.11 -21.95 -20.28
CA ALA A 595 32.38 -23.31 -20.72
C ALA A 595 32.65 -24.24 -19.54
N GLU A 596 33.50 -23.82 -18.60
CA GLU A 596 33.79 -24.52 -17.35
C GLU A 596 32.50 -24.74 -16.54
N TYR A 597 31.69 -23.70 -16.37
CA TYR A 597 30.38 -23.80 -15.70
C TYR A 597 29.45 -24.81 -16.39
N PHE A 598 29.42 -24.85 -17.72
CA PHE A 598 28.58 -25.80 -18.47
C PHE A 598 29.06 -27.24 -18.31
N CYS A 599 30.39 -27.46 -18.23
CA CYS A 599 30.98 -28.77 -17.96
C CYS A 599 30.68 -29.28 -16.54
N HIS A 600 30.79 -28.43 -15.53
CA HIS A 600 30.57 -28.80 -14.13
C HIS A 600 29.08 -28.88 -13.73
N ASN A 601 28.19 -28.26 -14.51
CA ASN A 601 26.76 -28.22 -14.23
C ASN A 601 25.97 -28.78 -15.44
N SER A 602 25.89 -30.10 -15.55
CA SER A 602 25.15 -30.80 -16.60
C SER A 602 23.65 -30.76 -16.32
N ARG A 603 22.94 -29.97 -17.11
CA ARG A 603 21.50 -29.71 -17.00
C ARG A 603 20.85 -29.64 -18.36
N ALA A 604 19.53 -29.87 -18.40
CA ALA A 604 18.77 -29.87 -19.65
C ALA A 604 18.85 -28.51 -20.35
N LEU A 605 18.84 -28.54 -21.69
CA LEU A 605 19.03 -27.33 -22.51
C LEU A 605 17.88 -26.30 -22.38
N SER A 606 16.69 -26.74 -21.97
CA SER A 606 15.52 -25.89 -21.70
C SER A 606 15.51 -25.25 -20.32
N GLU A 607 16.44 -25.64 -19.43
CA GLU A 607 16.47 -25.13 -18.07
C GLU A 607 17.09 -23.73 -17.97
N PRO A 608 16.80 -23.02 -16.86
CA PRO A 608 17.50 -21.80 -16.47
C PRO A 608 19.02 -21.87 -16.66
N LEU A 609 19.62 -20.76 -17.05
CA LEU A 609 21.03 -20.64 -17.38
C LEU A 609 21.93 -20.86 -16.17
N PHE A 610 21.56 -20.34 -14.99
CA PHE A 610 22.37 -20.43 -13.78
C PHE A 610 21.60 -20.92 -12.56
N PHE A 611 22.26 -21.72 -11.73
CA PHE A 611 21.71 -22.35 -10.52
C PHE A 611 22.59 -22.15 -9.28
N ALA A 612 21.94 -21.99 -8.14
CA ALA A 612 22.53 -22.02 -6.80
C ALA A 612 22.74 -23.45 -6.31
N SER A 613 23.75 -23.62 -5.45
CA SER A 613 23.94 -24.85 -4.67
C SER A 613 22.78 -25.04 -3.70
N GLY A 614 22.22 -26.26 -3.65
CA GLY A 614 21.13 -26.64 -2.76
C GLY A 614 20.46 -27.93 -3.22
N ASN A 615 19.64 -28.54 -2.35
CA ASN A 615 18.80 -29.68 -2.71
C ASN A 615 17.33 -29.37 -2.34
N PRO A 616 16.46 -29.07 -3.32
CA PRO A 616 16.74 -29.01 -4.76
C PRO A 616 17.56 -27.77 -5.18
N PRO A 617 18.37 -27.86 -6.24
CA PRO A 617 19.12 -26.73 -6.80
C PRO A 617 18.18 -25.70 -7.42
N MET A 618 18.31 -24.45 -6.96
CA MET A 618 17.38 -23.36 -7.32
C MET A 618 18.03 -22.39 -8.32
N PRO A 619 17.32 -21.91 -9.36
CA PRO A 619 17.85 -20.92 -10.28
C PRO A 619 18.31 -19.64 -9.57
N PHE A 620 19.36 -19.00 -10.08
CA PHE A 620 19.80 -17.72 -9.52
C PHE A 620 18.74 -16.63 -9.74
N THR A 621 18.15 -16.21 -8.62
CA THR A 621 17.23 -15.07 -8.64
C THR A 621 17.99 -13.75 -8.66
N ARG A 622 17.42 -12.75 -9.33
CA ARG A 622 17.98 -11.39 -9.34
C ARG A 622 18.26 -10.85 -7.94
N GLN A 623 17.35 -11.09 -7.00
CA GLN A 623 17.49 -10.64 -5.61
C GLN A 623 18.70 -11.28 -4.94
N HIS A 624 18.91 -12.58 -5.13
CA HIS A 624 20.03 -13.30 -4.56
C HIS A 624 21.37 -12.77 -5.10
N VAL A 625 21.49 -12.65 -6.42
CA VAL A 625 22.72 -12.18 -7.08
C VAL A 625 23.07 -10.74 -6.68
N VAL A 626 22.08 -9.84 -6.64
CA VAL A 626 22.31 -8.45 -6.21
C VAL A 626 22.69 -8.37 -4.73
N LYS A 627 22.12 -9.22 -3.87
CA LYS A 627 22.45 -9.26 -2.44
C LYS A 627 23.90 -9.67 -2.22
N ILE A 628 24.41 -10.65 -2.98
CA ILE A 628 25.83 -11.05 -2.93
C ILE A 628 26.72 -9.90 -3.44
N LEU A 629 26.36 -9.29 -4.57
CA LEU A 629 27.10 -8.15 -5.11
C LEU A 629 27.22 -6.99 -4.11
N GLN A 630 26.18 -6.75 -3.32
CA GLN A 630 26.15 -5.70 -2.29
C GLN A 630 27.06 -5.97 -1.09
N GLN A 631 27.57 -7.20 -0.92
CA GLN A 631 28.57 -7.51 0.10
C GLN A 631 29.94 -6.90 -0.23
N PHE A 632 30.25 -6.72 -1.51
CA PHE A 632 31.48 -6.04 -1.94
C PHE A 632 31.38 -4.52 -1.82
N HIS A 633 30.21 -3.96 -2.15
CA HIS A 633 29.95 -2.54 -1.97
C HIS A 633 28.45 -2.24 -1.93
N HIS A 634 28.01 -1.48 -0.92
CA HIS A 634 26.59 -1.14 -0.72
C HIS A 634 25.95 -0.35 -1.88
N SER A 635 26.75 0.43 -2.63
CA SER A 635 26.29 1.20 -3.79
C SER A 635 26.17 0.38 -5.09
N PHE A 636 26.59 -0.90 -5.09
CA PHE A 636 26.37 -1.78 -6.24
C PHE A 636 24.92 -2.26 -6.33
N ASN A 637 24.44 -2.40 -7.56
CA ASN A 637 23.10 -2.88 -7.87
C ASN A 637 23.06 -3.56 -9.24
N GLY A 638 21.90 -4.08 -9.63
CA GLY A 638 21.74 -4.81 -10.90
C GLY A 638 22.04 -4.03 -12.19
N HIS A 639 22.23 -2.70 -12.14
CA HIS A 639 22.68 -1.89 -13.28
C HIS A 639 24.17 -1.57 -13.27
N SER A 640 24.89 -1.87 -12.18
CA SER A 640 26.31 -1.53 -12.02
C SER A 640 27.20 -2.18 -13.07
N PHE A 641 26.93 -3.43 -13.48
CA PHE A 641 27.65 -4.10 -14.57
C PHE A 641 27.51 -3.38 -15.91
N ARG A 642 26.26 -3.15 -16.36
CA ARG A 642 25.98 -2.47 -17.63
C ARG A 642 26.48 -1.03 -17.65
N ARG A 643 26.43 -0.33 -16.51
CA ARG A 643 27.01 1.02 -16.36
C ARG A 643 28.53 0.96 -16.46
N GLY A 644 29.17 0.06 -15.73
CA GLY A 644 30.61 -0.10 -15.72
C GLY A 644 31.21 -0.53 -17.05
N ALA A 645 30.57 -1.45 -17.77
CA ALA A 645 30.98 -1.84 -19.11
C ALA A 645 30.89 -0.66 -20.11
N ALA A 646 29.83 0.15 -20.03
CA ALA A 646 29.67 1.35 -20.85
C ALA A 646 30.75 2.40 -20.55
N THR A 647 30.97 2.69 -19.26
CA THR A 647 32.01 3.61 -18.83
C THR A 647 33.37 3.11 -19.32
N TRP A 648 33.74 1.85 -19.03
CA TRP A 648 35.02 1.25 -19.44
C TRP A 648 35.24 1.34 -20.94
N ALA A 649 34.24 0.98 -21.75
CA ALA A 649 34.31 1.08 -23.21
C ALA A 649 34.61 2.50 -23.69
N ALA A 650 34.01 3.51 -23.06
CA ALA A 650 34.31 4.91 -23.34
C ALA A 650 35.75 5.28 -22.91
N GLN A 651 36.25 4.76 -21.77
CA GLN A 651 37.60 5.07 -21.30
C GLN A 651 38.69 4.53 -22.23
N ILE A 652 38.47 3.36 -22.82
CA ILE A 652 39.40 2.75 -23.80
C ILE A 652 39.22 3.31 -25.22
N GLY A 653 38.33 4.28 -25.42
CA GLY A 653 38.19 5.02 -26.68
C GLY A 653 37.29 4.38 -27.74
N LEU A 654 36.37 3.46 -27.37
CA LEU A 654 35.37 2.97 -28.35
C LEU A 654 34.46 4.11 -28.80
N SER A 655 34.06 4.07 -30.08
CA SER A 655 33.12 5.06 -30.61
C SER A 655 31.74 4.93 -29.95
N GLU A 656 30.97 6.02 -29.93
CA GLU A 656 29.60 5.98 -29.41
C GLU A 656 28.71 4.97 -30.16
N ALA A 657 28.98 4.76 -31.47
CA ALA A 657 28.28 3.78 -32.29
C ALA A 657 28.60 2.34 -31.85
N ASP A 658 29.86 2.06 -31.53
CA ASP A 658 30.28 0.75 -31.03
C ASP A 658 29.69 0.48 -29.65
N ILE A 659 29.75 1.47 -28.74
CA ILE A 659 29.13 1.35 -27.41
C ILE A 659 27.63 1.14 -27.56
N GLN A 660 26.96 1.94 -28.41
CA GLN A 660 25.53 1.80 -28.70
C GLN A 660 25.20 0.37 -29.16
N SER A 661 25.98 -0.17 -30.09
CA SER A 661 25.83 -1.53 -30.62
C SER A 661 26.06 -2.58 -29.54
N LEU A 662 27.20 -2.54 -28.84
CA LEU A 662 27.57 -3.48 -27.78
C LEU A 662 26.50 -3.57 -26.69
N GLY A 663 26.02 -2.42 -26.21
CA GLY A 663 25.01 -2.35 -25.17
C GLY A 663 23.56 -2.30 -25.66
N ARG A 664 23.29 -2.58 -26.93
CA ARG A 664 21.93 -2.74 -27.49
C ARG A 664 21.00 -1.56 -27.17
N TRP A 665 21.51 -0.34 -27.31
CA TRP A 665 20.72 0.87 -27.10
C TRP A 665 20.05 1.34 -28.40
N ALA A 666 18.79 1.75 -28.31
CA ALA A 666 18.06 2.28 -29.46
C ALA A 666 18.58 3.65 -29.94
N SER A 667 19.30 4.39 -29.08
CA SER A 667 19.87 5.70 -29.41
C SER A 667 21.15 5.97 -28.62
N ALA A 668 22.06 6.75 -29.22
CA ALA A 668 23.30 7.20 -28.58
C ALA A 668 23.03 7.96 -27.26
N THR A 669 21.98 8.77 -27.21
CA THR A 669 21.53 9.46 -25.98
C THR A 669 21.15 8.50 -24.86
N SER A 670 20.63 7.30 -25.19
CA SER A 670 20.35 6.27 -24.18
C SER A 670 21.62 5.62 -23.66
N ALA A 671 22.64 5.46 -24.51
CA ALA A 671 23.95 4.93 -24.13
C ALA A 671 24.70 5.91 -23.21
N ARG A 672 24.74 7.21 -23.55
CA ARG A 672 25.40 8.26 -22.75
C ARG A 672 24.92 8.33 -21.29
N ARG A 673 23.67 7.97 -21.00
CA ARG A 673 23.13 7.92 -19.62
C ARG A 673 23.83 6.89 -18.72
N TYR A 674 24.54 5.93 -19.30
CA TYR A 674 25.28 4.89 -18.58
C TYR A 674 26.78 5.19 -18.48
N ILE A 675 27.28 6.17 -19.23
CA ILE A 675 28.70 6.53 -19.24
C ILE A 675 28.92 7.56 -18.14
N GLU A 676 29.88 7.28 -17.26
CA GLU A 676 30.36 8.25 -16.27
C GLU A 676 31.60 8.94 -16.81
N GLU A 677 31.49 10.24 -17.05
CA GLU A 677 32.61 11.06 -17.50
C GLU A 677 33.51 11.39 -16.30
N SER A 678 34.79 11.05 -16.43
CA SER A 678 35.78 11.51 -15.44
C SER A 678 36.22 12.93 -15.78
N PRO A 679 36.45 13.80 -14.77
CA PRO A 679 37.05 15.11 -14.99
C PRO A 679 38.37 15.04 -15.76
N GLN A 680 39.17 14.00 -15.51
CA GLN A 680 40.44 13.74 -16.19
C GLN A 680 40.24 13.47 -17.69
N GLN A 681 39.19 12.73 -18.08
CA GLN A 681 38.86 12.51 -19.49
C GLN A 681 38.40 13.79 -20.17
N SER A 682 37.57 14.60 -19.49
CA SER A 682 37.14 15.89 -20.03
C SER A 682 38.32 16.85 -20.20
N LEU A 683 39.24 16.88 -19.24
CA LEU A 683 40.49 17.65 -19.32
C LEU A 683 41.42 17.13 -20.43
N ALA A 684 41.56 15.81 -20.58
CA ALA A 684 42.35 15.21 -21.65
C ALA A 684 41.76 15.51 -23.03
N LEU A 685 40.42 15.45 -23.19
CA LEU A 685 39.73 15.83 -24.42
C LEU A 685 39.89 17.33 -24.71
N SER A 686 39.72 18.19 -23.69
CA SER A 686 39.93 19.63 -23.82
C SER A 686 41.37 19.95 -24.20
N SER A 687 42.35 19.28 -23.57
CA SER A 687 43.76 19.40 -23.89
C SER A 687 44.04 18.95 -25.32
N ARG A 688 43.53 17.80 -25.75
CA ARG A 688 43.65 17.33 -27.14
C ARG A 688 43.02 18.29 -28.13
N PHE A 689 41.84 18.85 -27.84
CA PHE A 689 41.19 19.85 -28.68
C PHE A 689 42.00 21.15 -28.79
N GLN A 690 42.60 21.60 -27.69
CA GLN A 690 43.42 22.82 -27.66
C GLN A 690 44.80 22.63 -28.29
N THR A 691 45.36 21.42 -28.23
CA THR A 691 46.72 21.10 -28.71
C THR A 691 46.77 20.46 -30.09
N SER A 692 45.64 19.98 -30.61
CA SER A 692 45.58 19.44 -31.97
C SER A 692 45.70 20.57 -32.99
N ILE A 693 46.93 20.86 -33.41
CA ILE A 693 47.21 21.51 -34.69
C ILE A 693 46.76 20.50 -35.76
N GLY A 694 45.83 20.90 -36.63
CA GLY A 694 45.09 20.01 -37.51
C GLY A 694 45.95 19.01 -38.28
N LEU A 695 45.83 17.73 -37.94
CA LEU A 695 46.21 16.64 -38.83
C LEU A 695 45.08 16.46 -39.85
N PHE A 696 45.03 17.35 -40.83
CA PHE A 696 44.50 16.97 -42.15
C PHE A 696 45.53 16.02 -42.76
N SER A 697 45.39 14.72 -42.53
CA SER A 697 46.03 13.74 -43.39
C SER A 697 45.31 13.77 -44.73
N SER A 698 45.95 14.38 -45.72
CA SER A 698 45.66 14.19 -47.13
C SER A 698 45.84 12.71 -47.49
N THR A 699 44.78 11.92 -47.42
CA THR A 699 44.68 10.67 -48.20
C THR A 699 43.68 10.90 -49.33
N SER A 700 44.21 10.80 -50.55
CA SER A 700 43.46 10.96 -51.79
C SER A 700 42.25 10.04 -51.79
N SER A 701 41.06 10.62 -51.96
CA SER A 701 39.91 9.86 -52.47
C SER A 701 39.54 10.45 -53.82
N VAL A 702 39.76 9.62 -54.84
CA VAL A 702 39.18 9.77 -56.17
C VAL A 702 37.68 9.99 -56.00
N VAL A 703 37.21 11.14 -56.47
CA VAL A 703 35.79 11.51 -56.52
C VAL A 703 35.12 10.69 -57.62
N PRO A 704 34.10 9.85 -57.35
CA PRO A 704 33.17 9.46 -58.40
C PRO A 704 32.15 10.59 -58.57
N SER A 705 32.16 11.22 -59.73
CA SER A 705 31.14 12.17 -60.16
C SER A 705 29.76 11.52 -60.14
N ARG A 706 28.88 11.98 -59.26
CA ARG A 706 27.43 11.72 -59.36
C ARG A 706 26.73 13.00 -59.80
N SER A 707 26.05 12.89 -60.93
CA SER A 707 25.16 13.85 -61.54
C SER A 707 24.00 14.27 -60.62
N PRO A 708 23.44 15.48 -60.78
CA PRO A 708 22.28 15.93 -60.03
C PRO A 708 21.02 15.30 -60.62
N LEU A 709 20.39 14.40 -59.86
CA LEU A 709 19.03 13.94 -60.15
C LEU A 709 18.02 15.00 -59.68
N GLU A 710 17.29 15.49 -60.66
CA GLU A 710 16.16 16.41 -60.57
C GLU A 710 15.12 15.98 -59.54
N LYS A 711 14.68 16.94 -58.71
CA LYS A 711 13.41 16.84 -57.99
C LYS A 711 12.29 17.28 -58.93
N THR A 712 11.66 16.32 -59.59
CA THR A 712 10.33 16.50 -60.21
C THR A 712 9.27 15.82 -59.34
N GLY A 713 8.10 16.46 -59.17
CA GLY A 713 6.90 15.82 -58.64
C GLY A 713 6.20 16.51 -57.47
N VAL A 714 5.83 17.78 -57.64
CA VAL A 714 4.76 18.43 -56.87
C VAL A 714 3.43 17.82 -57.32
N ARG A 715 2.69 17.14 -56.43
CA ARG A 715 1.27 16.81 -56.65
C ARG A 715 0.42 17.99 -56.18
N SER A 716 0.00 18.82 -57.13
CA SER A 716 -1.07 19.79 -56.97
C SER A 716 -2.42 19.08 -56.93
N VAL A 717 -3.20 19.28 -55.87
CA VAL A 717 -4.63 18.97 -55.82
C VAL A 717 -5.38 20.17 -56.37
N SER A 718 -5.97 20.02 -57.55
CA SER A 718 -6.81 21.01 -58.22
C SER A 718 -8.19 21.10 -57.56
N ARG A 719 -8.59 22.31 -57.16
CA ARG A 719 -10.01 22.71 -56.96
C ARG A 719 -10.64 23.06 -58.32
N PRO A 720 -11.95 22.84 -58.53
CA PRO A 720 -12.63 23.23 -59.78
C PRO A 720 -12.97 24.73 -59.78
N PRO A 721 -13.12 25.37 -60.95
CA PRO A 721 -13.57 26.75 -61.04
C PRO A 721 -15.10 26.87 -61.00
N PRO A 722 -15.65 28.04 -60.64
CA PRO A 722 -17.08 28.31 -60.71
C PRO A 722 -17.48 28.84 -62.10
N GLY A 723 -18.65 28.40 -62.58
CA GLY A 723 -19.57 29.11 -63.47
C GLY A 723 -19.06 29.69 -64.80
N LEU A 724 -19.33 29.00 -65.90
CA LEU A 724 -20.46 29.21 -66.83
C LEU A 724 -20.36 28.21 -67.98
#